data_AF-A0AAW1XX78-F1
#
_entry.id   AF-A0AAW1XX78-F1
#
_cell.length_a   1.000
_cell.length_b   1.000
_cell.length_c   1.000
_cell.angle_alpha   90.00
_cell.angle_beta   90.00
_cell.angle_gamma   90.00
#
_symmetry.space_group_name_H-M   'P 1'
#
loop_
_entity.id
_entity.type
_entity.pdbx_description
1 polymer ?
#
loop_
_entity_poly.entity_id
_entity_poly.type
_entity_poly.pdbx_seq_one_letter_code
_entity_poly.pdbx_strand_id
1 'polypeptide(L)'
;MSCISEEMDVGDQSAFCYQHMDIGKLQQNVRHLFEEAFLEQGKVFTNSQAQINDLKKKLEHIRCQQKELEEKLEQSEAQNEELHKKHDHSEAQRKELLKKHEQSEAHMKEVQKKLEQSEVQNEELQKKHDHSEAQRKELLKKQEQSEAHMKELQKKLENSEAQNKEFEKCDEPHKKELKKVYERNKTQKEELDRVLKLYNDAHKKLEFMYTLDENKASKTILVLKEQNKELGKKVMDLLERCDLYLKKMDVVQNKLKKKEEELAGVGALYCTLIHKETNAREELINVRYHLEKTFLEKEAFTKSEALKNDFKTKLGESESQRKELQKKHDHCEAQKKELQEKFEQMEAEMKELQKKDAQGEAELQEAQKEFINGLGELRICDIIGVKRMGKLNKEPFQTSCKRQYSVKEANDKAATLYSQWEGYLRDPNWYPFTTSMDACGNSKPTINEDDEKLKQLKVNGSEVYEAVATALVELNGYNTNGKSATAELWNFKEGRMATLKEGISCVLKQLKLQKKRVVKKLSEQKQLNVKKIYPDEGMDEIRKKLKEKEAELEDLEAELKNSEALNTTLFVKERQSNSELQEARKQLISGLEDHGFIGVKRMGELDIMPFATACKRDHPTVEDTAMAVALCSVWQDYLSDASWYPFKPIEDEFGNRKEIIDVEDEKLKNIKGDDAMYEAVTTALMELNEYNSSGRYVTEELWNFQEGRRATLKEGLSYILLNWRPLKRRKM
;
A
#
# COMPACT_ATOMS: atom_id res chain seq x y z
N MET A 1 20.89 81.64 -77.48
CA MET A 1 20.06 81.69 -78.69
C MET A 1 18.95 82.72 -78.47
N SER A 2 18.86 83.70 -79.38
CA SER A 2 17.75 84.64 -79.68
C SER A 2 17.24 85.53 -78.53
N CYS A 3 17.58 86.83 -78.52
CA CYS A 3 16.75 87.98 -78.97
C CYS A 3 15.55 88.23 -78.03
N ILE A 4 15.40 89.41 -77.43
CA ILE A 4 14.85 90.61 -78.08
C ILE A 4 15.57 91.87 -77.59
N SER A 5 16.04 92.65 -78.56
CA SER A 5 16.30 94.09 -78.47
C SER A 5 15.04 94.81 -78.94
N GLU A 6 14.65 95.90 -78.28
CA GLU A 6 13.87 96.94 -78.95
C GLU A 6 14.35 98.31 -78.46
N GLU A 7 14.70 99.14 -79.45
CA GLU A 7 15.24 100.49 -79.35
C GLU A 7 14.15 101.52 -79.05
N MET A 8 14.56 102.66 -78.48
CA MET A 8 14.29 104.03 -78.96
C MET A 8 14.58 105.02 -77.83
N ASP A 9 14.89 106.29 -78.02
CA ASP A 9 15.72 107.04 -78.98
C ASP A 9 15.96 108.39 -78.26
N VAL A 10 16.92 109.14 -78.77
CA VAL A 10 17.60 110.31 -78.24
C VAL A 10 16.67 111.50 -77.95
N GLY A 11 16.88 112.09 -76.78
CA GLY A 11 16.37 113.41 -76.39
C GLY A 11 17.43 114.14 -75.57
N ASP A 12 18.40 114.72 -76.26
CA ASP A 12 19.47 115.56 -75.73
C ASP A 12 18.90 116.83 -75.08
N GLN A 13 19.26 117.10 -73.82
CA GLN A 13 19.96 118.33 -73.43
C GLN A 13 20.14 118.44 -71.91
N SER A 14 21.36 118.84 -71.57
CA SER A 14 21.97 118.99 -70.26
C SER A 14 21.21 119.85 -69.24
N ALA A 15 21.12 119.36 -68.00
CA ALA A 15 21.31 120.16 -66.80
C ALA A 15 21.89 119.28 -65.68
N PHE A 16 23.21 119.19 -65.68
CA PHE A 16 24.06 118.61 -64.64
C PHE A 16 23.79 119.32 -63.31
N CYS A 17 23.30 118.59 -62.30
CA CYS A 17 23.53 118.93 -60.90
C CYS A 17 23.84 117.64 -60.15
N TYR A 18 25.13 117.36 -60.03
CA TYR A 18 25.70 116.25 -59.29
C TYR A 18 25.30 116.35 -57.81
N GLN A 19 24.23 115.67 -57.43
CA GLN A 19 24.14 115.15 -56.06
C GLN A 19 25.09 113.96 -55.99
N HIS A 20 26.25 114.23 -55.40
CA HIS A 20 27.31 113.28 -55.07
C HIS A 20 26.69 112.02 -54.43
N MET A 21 26.50 110.98 -55.23
CA MET A 21 26.11 109.67 -54.74
C MET A 21 27.32 109.14 -53.97
N ASP A 22 27.24 109.24 -52.64
CA ASP A 22 28.33 108.97 -51.72
C ASP A 22 28.76 107.50 -51.83
N ILE A 23 29.82 107.27 -52.61
CA ILE A 23 30.43 105.96 -52.84
C ILE A 23 30.79 105.30 -51.50
N GLY A 24 31.09 106.08 -50.45
CA GLY A 24 31.34 105.58 -49.11
C GLY A 24 30.11 104.93 -48.48
N LYS A 25 28.92 105.54 -48.61
CA LYS A 25 27.65 104.94 -48.15
C LYS A 25 27.30 103.67 -48.92
N LEU A 26 27.55 103.65 -50.23
CA LEU A 26 27.27 102.48 -51.07
C LEU A 26 28.19 101.30 -50.72
N GLN A 27 29.48 101.54 -50.50
CA GLN A 27 30.44 100.53 -50.04
C GLN A 27 30.12 100.03 -48.63
N GLN A 28 29.66 100.90 -47.73
CA GLN A 28 29.28 100.53 -46.37
C GLN A 28 27.99 99.69 -46.34
N ASN A 29 27.00 100.03 -47.17
CA ASN A 29 25.77 99.25 -47.33
C ASN A 29 26.05 97.87 -47.94
N VAL A 30 26.92 97.80 -48.96
CA VAL A 30 27.33 96.51 -49.54
C VAL A 30 28.07 95.66 -48.52
N ARG A 31 28.96 96.25 -47.71
CA ARG A 31 29.67 95.55 -46.63
C ARG A 31 28.69 95.03 -45.56
N HIS A 32 27.75 95.86 -45.12
CA HIS A 32 26.74 95.47 -44.14
C HIS A 32 25.85 94.33 -44.66
N LEU A 33 25.38 94.41 -45.91
CA LEU A 33 24.60 93.34 -46.54
C LEU A 33 25.40 92.04 -46.67
N PHE A 34 26.70 92.12 -46.96
CA PHE A 34 27.58 90.95 -46.98
C PHE A 34 27.80 90.35 -45.59
N GLU A 35 28.02 91.18 -44.57
CA GLU A 35 28.17 90.73 -43.17
C GLU A 35 26.88 90.10 -42.65
N GLU A 36 25.73 90.69 -42.96
CA GLU A 36 24.40 90.19 -42.59
C GLU A 36 24.08 88.86 -43.29
N ALA A 37 24.36 88.75 -44.61
CA ALA A 37 24.21 87.50 -45.35
C ALA A 37 25.15 86.39 -44.83
N PHE A 38 26.37 86.74 -44.41
CA PHE A 38 27.33 85.78 -43.84
C PHE A 38 26.90 85.31 -42.45
N LEU A 39 26.36 86.21 -41.63
CA LEU A 39 25.77 85.89 -40.33
C LEU A 39 24.52 85.00 -40.47
N GLU A 40 23.65 85.29 -41.45
CA GLU A 40 22.49 84.44 -41.77
C GLU A 40 22.93 83.05 -42.25
N GLN A 41 23.89 82.96 -43.17
CA GLN A 41 24.45 81.68 -43.61
C GLN A 41 25.06 80.90 -42.43
N GLY A 42 25.77 81.57 -41.53
CA GLY A 42 26.32 80.96 -40.31
C GLY A 42 25.23 80.36 -39.40
N LYS A 43 24.10 81.07 -39.22
CA LYS A 43 22.94 80.56 -38.45
C LYS A 43 22.24 79.39 -39.14
N VAL A 44 22.11 79.42 -40.46
CA VAL A 44 21.52 78.31 -41.24
C VAL A 44 22.42 77.07 -41.16
N PHE A 45 23.74 77.24 -41.22
CA PHE A 45 24.70 76.15 -41.09
C PHE A 45 24.67 75.52 -39.70
N THR A 46 24.62 76.32 -38.62
CA THR A 46 24.54 75.79 -37.26
C THR A 46 23.22 75.05 -36.99
N ASN A 47 22.09 75.57 -37.49
CA ASN A 47 20.81 74.86 -37.42
C ASN A 47 20.82 73.55 -38.20
N SER A 48 21.39 73.55 -39.42
CA SER A 48 21.52 72.34 -40.25
C SER A 48 22.41 71.30 -39.56
N GLN A 49 23.52 71.74 -38.94
CA GLN A 49 24.41 70.87 -38.19
C GLN A 49 23.73 70.26 -36.95
N ALA A 50 22.89 71.02 -36.25
CA ALA A 50 22.10 70.51 -35.13
C ALA A 50 21.09 69.44 -35.59
N GLN A 51 20.40 69.65 -36.71
CA GLN A 51 19.49 68.67 -37.30
C GLN A 51 20.22 67.39 -37.72
N ILE A 52 21.41 67.50 -38.34
CA ILE A 52 22.24 66.34 -38.70
C ILE A 52 22.63 65.54 -37.45
N ASN A 53 22.99 66.22 -36.35
CA ASN A 53 23.36 65.54 -35.10
C ASN A 53 22.15 64.84 -34.45
N ASP A 54 20.96 65.43 -34.50
CA ASP A 54 19.72 64.80 -34.02
C ASP A 54 19.35 63.56 -34.84
N LEU A 55 19.46 63.66 -36.18
CA LEU A 55 19.23 62.53 -37.08
C LEU A 55 20.25 61.40 -36.86
N LYS A 56 21.52 61.72 -36.59
CA LYS A 56 22.53 60.70 -36.23
C LYS A 56 22.17 59.95 -34.95
N LYS A 57 21.72 60.65 -33.91
CA LYS A 57 21.25 60.01 -32.66
C LYS A 57 20.04 59.10 -32.88
N LYS A 58 19.07 59.55 -33.68
CA LYS A 58 17.91 58.72 -34.05
C LYS A 58 18.33 57.47 -34.83
N LEU A 59 19.30 57.60 -35.73
CA LEU A 59 19.82 56.48 -36.53
C LEU A 59 20.58 55.46 -35.65
N GLU A 60 21.35 55.91 -34.66
CA GLU A 60 21.97 55.03 -33.66
C GLU A 60 20.92 54.31 -32.80
N HIS A 61 19.86 55.00 -32.39
CA HIS A 61 18.77 54.38 -31.61
C HIS A 61 18.07 53.28 -32.42
N ILE A 62 17.73 53.54 -33.69
CA ILE A 62 17.11 52.55 -34.59
C ILE A 62 18.04 51.35 -34.80
N ARG A 63 19.36 51.57 -34.97
CA ARG A 63 20.34 50.47 -35.08
C ARG A 63 20.38 49.60 -33.82
N CYS A 64 20.28 50.21 -32.65
CA CYS A 64 20.23 49.48 -31.38
C CYS A 64 18.96 48.62 -31.29
N GLN A 65 17.80 49.18 -31.63
CA GLN A 65 16.52 48.46 -31.67
C GLN A 65 16.52 47.31 -32.70
N GLN A 66 17.13 47.53 -33.87
CA GLN A 66 17.24 46.49 -34.89
C GLN A 66 18.05 45.30 -34.38
N LYS A 67 19.18 45.56 -33.70
CA LYS A 67 20.02 44.51 -33.12
C LYS A 67 19.27 43.72 -32.03
N GLU A 68 18.52 44.40 -31.18
CA GLU A 68 17.71 43.76 -30.14
C GLU A 68 16.60 42.86 -30.74
N LEU A 69 16.00 43.26 -31.87
CA LEU A 69 15.01 42.45 -32.57
C LEU A 69 15.63 41.24 -33.27
N GLU A 70 16.83 41.38 -33.84
CA GLU A 70 17.59 40.27 -34.44
C GLU A 70 17.94 39.22 -33.38
N GLU A 71 18.41 39.63 -32.20
CA GLU A 71 18.71 38.72 -31.08
C GLU A 71 17.45 37.99 -30.59
N LYS A 72 16.29 38.68 -30.52
CA LYS A 72 15.01 38.05 -30.16
C LYS A 72 14.51 37.07 -31.21
N LEU A 73 14.75 37.34 -32.50
CA LEU A 73 14.38 36.45 -33.58
C LEU A 73 15.21 35.15 -33.51
N GLU A 74 16.53 35.27 -33.33
CA GLU A 74 17.43 34.12 -33.19
C GLU A 74 17.06 33.26 -31.97
N GLN A 75 16.72 33.91 -30.84
CA GLN A 75 16.23 33.19 -29.66
C GLN A 75 14.92 32.45 -29.92
N SER A 76 13.98 33.05 -30.66
CA SER A 76 12.71 32.41 -31.02
C SER A 76 12.91 31.23 -31.99
N GLU A 77 13.85 31.32 -32.92
CA GLU A 77 14.16 30.24 -33.86
C GLU A 77 14.77 29.04 -33.12
N ALA A 78 15.69 29.28 -32.17
CA ALA A 78 16.26 28.24 -31.32
C ALA A 78 15.19 27.54 -30.47
N GLN A 79 14.25 28.29 -29.90
CA GLN A 79 13.12 27.73 -29.14
C GLN A 79 12.21 26.84 -30.00
N ASN A 80 11.95 27.24 -31.24
CA ASN A 80 11.13 26.45 -32.17
C ASN A 80 11.83 25.14 -32.58
N GLU A 81 13.15 25.15 -32.82
CA GLU A 81 13.90 23.93 -33.09
C GLU A 81 13.87 22.96 -31.90
N GLU A 82 13.97 23.47 -30.67
CA GLU A 82 13.86 22.66 -29.46
C GLU A 82 12.46 22.03 -29.33
N LEU A 83 11.40 22.80 -29.64
CA LEU A 83 10.03 22.31 -29.66
C LEU A 83 9.82 21.21 -30.71
N HIS A 84 10.41 21.35 -31.90
CA HIS A 84 10.37 20.30 -32.93
C HIS A 84 11.04 19.01 -32.45
N LYS A 85 12.21 19.09 -31.81
CA LYS A 85 12.89 17.91 -31.23
C LYS A 85 12.05 17.24 -30.15
N LYS A 86 11.38 18.02 -29.29
CA LYS A 86 10.46 17.49 -28.26
C LYS A 86 9.23 16.82 -28.88
N HIS A 87 8.67 17.41 -29.93
CA HIS A 87 7.55 16.81 -30.68
C HIS A 87 7.95 15.46 -31.28
N ASP A 88 9.11 15.38 -31.93
CA ASP A 88 9.59 14.13 -32.56
C ASP A 88 9.86 13.04 -31.52
N HIS A 89 10.42 13.41 -30.36
CA HIS A 89 10.60 12.48 -29.24
C HIS A 89 9.26 11.96 -28.71
N SER A 90 8.28 12.85 -28.52
CA SER A 90 6.93 12.48 -28.10
C SER A 90 6.23 11.58 -29.11
N GLU A 91 6.40 11.84 -30.41
CA GLU A 91 5.85 10.99 -31.47
C GLU A 91 6.49 9.59 -31.48
N ALA A 92 7.79 9.50 -31.22
CA ALA A 92 8.50 8.23 -31.09
C ALA A 92 8.00 7.42 -29.88
N GLN A 93 7.85 8.05 -28.71
CA GLN A 93 7.27 7.43 -27.51
C GLN A 93 5.84 6.93 -27.78
N ARG A 94 5.01 7.72 -28.49
CA ARG A 94 3.65 7.33 -28.86
C ARG A 94 3.62 6.07 -29.74
N LYS A 95 4.54 5.94 -30.69
CA LYS A 95 4.66 4.75 -31.55
C LYS A 95 5.07 3.51 -30.76
N GLU A 96 5.97 3.67 -29.77
CA GLU A 96 6.36 2.57 -28.89
C GLU A 96 5.18 2.10 -28.01
N LEU A 97 4.42 3.04 -27.44
CA LEU A 97 3.22 2.74 -26.66
C LEU A 97 2.16 2.02 -27.51
N LEU A 98 1.97 2.42 -28.76
CA LEU A 98 1.04 1.74 -29.67
C LEU A 98 1.43 0.27 -29.87
N LYS A 99 2.73 -0.02 -30.04
CA LYS A 99 3.25 -1.38 -30.17
C LYS A 99 3.07 -2.22 -28.90
N LYS A 100 3.26 -1.61 -27.72
CA LYS A 100 2.97 -2.27 -26.43
C LYS A 100 1.48 -2.56 -26.27
N HIS A 101 0.61 -1.65 -26.71
CA HIS A 101 -0.83 -1.85 -26.70
C HIS A 101 -1.25 -3.03 -27.59
N GLU A 102 -0.74 -3.10 -28.82
CA GLU A 102 -0.99 -4.24 -29.73
C GLU A 102 -0.55 -5.59 -29.12
N GLN A 103 0.60 -5.62 -28.45
CA GLN A 103 1.07 -6.83 -27.74
C GLN A 103 0.15 -7.22 -26.58
N SER A 104 -0.33 -6.24 -25.81
CA SER A 104 -1.27 -6.49 -24.71
C SER A 104 -2.62 -7.00 -25.21
N GLU A 105 -3.12 -6.48 -26.34
CA GLU A 105 -4.36 -6.93 -26.96
C GLU A 105 -4.24 -8.37 -27.47
N ALA A 106 -3.09 -8.74 -28.04
CA ALA A 106 -2.81 -10.12 -28.44
C ALA A 106 -2.80 -11.08 -27.25
N HIS A 107 -2.17 -10.69 -26.13
CA HIS A 107 -2.17 -11.50 -24.91
C HIS A 107 -3.58 -11.64 -24.32
N MET A 108 -4.39 -10.57 -24.34
CA MET A 108 -5.79 -10.62 -23.88
C MET A 108 -6.63 -11.59 -24.71
N LYS A 109 -6.47 -11.59 -26.04
CA LYS A 109 -7.13 -12.56 -26.93
C LYS A 109 -6.72 -14.01 -26.62
N GLU A 110 -5.46 -14.25 -26.26
CA GLU A 110 -5.01 -15.58 -25.85
C GLU A 110 -5.64 -16.02 -24.52
N VAL A 111 -5.71 -15.12 -23.53
CA VAL A 111 -6.36 -15.40 -22.24
C VAL A 111 -7.85 -15.69 -22.43
N GLN A 112 -8.53 -14.91 -23.28
CA GLN A 112 -9.94 -15.12 -23.57
C GLN A 112 -10.19 -16.48 -24.23
N LYS A 113 -9.32 -16.90 -25.17
CA LYS A 113 -9.38 -18.24 -25.74
C LYS A 113 -9.18 -19.35 -24.70
N LYS A 114 -8.30 -19.15 -23.72
CA LYS A 114 -8.10 -20.11 -22.61
C LYS A 114 -9.32 -20.17 -21.69
N LEU A 115 -9.99 -19.04 -21.46
CA LEU A 115 -11.22 -18.98 -20.69
C LEU A 115 -12.35 -19.76 -21.37
N GLU A 116 -12.58 -19.52 -22.66
CA GLU A 116 -13.57 -20.25 -23.47
C GLU A 116 -13.31 -21.76 -23.45
N GLN A 117 -12.05 -22.18 -23.54
CA GLN A 117 -11.67 -23.60 -23.42
C GLN A 117 -12.01 -24.19 -22.05
N SER A 118 -11.79 -23.42 -20.97
CA SER A 118 -12.14 -23.87 -19.61
C SER A 118 -13.65 -23.95 -19.40
N GLU A 119 -14.43 -23.06 -20.00
CA GLU A 119 -15.90 -23.08 -19.94
C GLU A 119 -16.45 -24.34 -20.62
N VAL A 120 -15.94 -24.68 -21.81
CA VAL A 120 -16.32 -25.93 -22.51
C VAL A 120 -16.01 -27.18 -21.68
N GLN A 121 -14.84 -27.22 -21.01
CA GLN A 121 -14.49 -28.34 -20.14
C GLN A 121 -15.42 -28.44 -18.92
N ASN A 122 -15.80 -27.32 -18.34
CA ASN A 122 -16.75 -27.30 -17.22
C ASN A 122 -18.15 -27.76 -17.65
N GLU A 123 -18.62 -27.38 -18.84
CA GLU A 123 -19.89 -27.88 -19.38
C GLU A 123 -19.85 -29.40 -19.62
N GLU A 124 -18.74 -29.95 -20.10
CA GLU A 124 -18.57 -31.41 -20.25
C GLU A 124 -18.61 -32.13 -18.90
N LEU A 125 -17.96 -31.57 -17.88
CA LEU A 125 -17.99 -32.12 -16.51
C LEU A 125 -19.40 -32.08 -15.93
N GLN A 126 -20.15 -31.00 -16.17
CA GLN A 126 -21.55 -30.90 -15.74
C GLN A 126 -22.43 -31.96 -16.41
N LYS A 127 -22.28 -32.19 -17.72
CA LYS A 127 -23.01 -33.25 -18.43
C LYS A 127 -22.70 -34.65 -17.87
N LYS A 128 -21.44 -34.92 -17.49
CA LYS A 128 -21.05 -36.18 -16.85
C LYS A 128 -21.64 -36.34 -15.44
N HIS A 129 -21.71 -35.25 -14.68
CA HIS A 129 -22.37 -35.23 -13.38
C HIS A 129 -23.86 -35.57 -13.52
N ASP A 130 -24.56 -34.89 -14.43
CA ASP A 130 -26.01 -35.09 -14.64
C ASP A 130 -26.33 -36.52 -15.11
N HIS A 131 -25.48 -37.10 -15.98
CA HIS A 131 -25.59 -38.49 -16.39
C HIS A 131 -25.44 -39.46 -15.20
N SER A 132 -24.48 -39.20 -14.33
CA SER A 132 -24.24 -40.02 -13.13
C SER A 132 -25.41 -39.91 -12.14
N GLU A 133 -26.01 -38.72 -12.00
CA GLU A 133 -27.19 -38.50 -11.17
C GLU A 133 -28.43 -39.23 -11.72
N ALA A 134 -28.62 -39.23 -13.04
CA ALA A 134 -29.70 -39.95 -13.70
C ALA A 134 -29.58 -41.48 -13.48
N GLN A 135 -28.37 -42.04 -13.62
CA GLN A 135 -28.11 -43.44 -13.31
C GLN A 135 -28.42 -43.77 -11.84
N ARG A 136 -28.08 -42.87 -10.90
CA ARG A 136 -28.38 -43.05 -9.47
C ARG A 136 -29.89 -43.11 -9.21
N LYS A 137 -30.68 -42.26 -9.87
CA LYS A 137 -32.15 -42.25 -9.76
C LYS A 137 -32.77 -43.54 -10.29
N GLU A 138 -32.25 -44.09 -11.40
CA GLU A 138 -32.70 -45.37 -11.94
C GLU A 138 -32.41 -46.54 -10.99
N LEU A 139 -31.21 -46.56 -10.39
CA LEU A 139 -30.85 -47.56 -9.39
C LEU A 139 -31.74 -47.50 -8.15
N LEU A 140 -32.11 -46.29 -7.70
CA LEU A 140 -33.03 -46.09 -6.58
C LEU A 140 -34.41 -46.70 -6.89
N LYS A 141 -34.92 -46.50 -8.10
CA LYS A 141 -36.20 -47.05 -8.53
C LYS A 141 -36.18 -48.58 -8.61
N LYS A 142 -35.07 -49.18 -9.06
CA LYS A 142 -34.87 -50.64 -9.04
C LYS A 142 -34.83 -51.18 -7.61
N GLN A 143 -34.21 -50.44 -6.68
CA GLN A 143 -34.20 -50.80 -5.27
C GLN A 143 -35.62 -50.80 -4.69
N GLU A 144 -36.41 -49.76 -4.91
CA GLU A 144 -37.81 -49.68 -4.45
C GLU A 144 -38.66 -50.85 -4.98
N GLN A 145 -38.48 -51.23 -6.24
CA GLN A 145 -39.15 -52.39 -6.83
C GLN A 145 -38.72 -53.71 -6.16
N SER A 146 -37.43 -53.87 -5.85
CA SER A 146 -36.92 -55.06 -5.16
C SER A 146 -37.43 -55.17 -3.72
N GLU A 147 -37.56 -54.03 -3.01
CA GLU A 147 -38.13 -53.97 -1.67
C GLU A 147 -39.62 -54.31 -1.67
N ALA A 148 -40.37 -53.86 -2.68
CA ALA A 148 -41.77 -54.23 -2.86
C ALA A 148 -41.94 -55.74 -3.10
N HIS A 149 -41.08 -56.34 -3.93
CA HIS A 149 -41.09 -57.78 -4.19
C HIS A 149 -40.73 -58.60 -2.94
N MET A 150 -39.76 -58.15 -2.13
CA MET A 150 -39.42 -58.82 -0.87
C MET A 150 -40.59 -58.81 0.12
N LYS A 151 -41.34 -57.71 0.23
CA LYS A 151 -42.54 -57.66 1.07
C LYS A 151 -43.62 -58.64 0.60
N GLU A 152 -43.77 -58.83 -0.70
CA GLU A 152 -44.70 -59.82 -1.25
C GLU A 152 -44.26 -61.26 -0.92
N LEU A 153 -42.97 -61.56 -1.04
CA LEU A 153 -42.42 -62.88 -0.67
C LEU A 153 -42.56 -63.16 0.83
N GLN A 154 -42.33 -62.16 1.67
CA GLN A 154 -42.49 -62.30 3.12
C GLN A 154 -43.94 -62.63 3.50
N LYS A 155 -44.91 -61.99 2.82
CA LYS A 155 -46.33 -62.31 2.99
C LYS A 155 -46.68 -63.73 2.52
N LYS A 156 -46.05 -64.22 1.44
CA LYS A 156 -46.21 -65.62 0.98
C LYS A 156 -45.59 -66.62 1.98
N LEU A 157 -44.46 -66.28 2.59
CA LEU A 157 -43.81 -67.10 3.61
C LEU A 157 -44.68 -67.20 4.87
N GLU A 158 -45.21 -66.09 5.37
CA GLU A 158 -46.13 -66.07 6.53
C GLU A 158 -47.38 -66.92 6.28
N ASN A 159 -47.94 -66.87 5.05
CA ASN A 159 -49.05 -67.74 4.66
C ASN A 159 -48.67 -69.23 4.60
N SER A 160 -47.47 -69.56 4.12
CA SER A 160 -46.97 -70.93 4.09
C SER A 160 -46.64 -71.47 5.48
N GLU A 161 -46.14 -70.63 6.39
CA GLU A 161 -45.89 -70.97 7.79
C GLU A 161 -47.21 -71.16 8.55
N ALA A 162 -48.24 -70.39 8.22
CA ALA A 162 -49.59 -70.60 8.74
C ALA A 162 -50.17 -71.94 8.27
N GLN A 163 -49.97 -72.32 6.99
CA GLN A 163 -50.34 -73.65 6.49
C GLN A 163 -49.54 -74.78 7.17
N ASN A 164 -48.24 -74.59 7.40
CA ASN A 164 -47.40 -75.58 8.09
C ASN A 164 -47.83 -75.82 9.55
N LYS A 165 -48.35 -74.79 10.23
CA LYS A 165 -48.95 -74.93 11.58
C LYS A 165 -50.27 -75.71 11.58
N GLU A 166 -51.00 -75.75 10.46
CA GLU A 166 -52.16 -76.64 10.31
C GLU A 166 -51.76 -78.10 10.03
N PHE A 167 -50.60 -78.33 9.40
CA PHE A 167 -50.06 -79.68 9.16
C PHE A 167 -49.44 -80.34 10.40
N GLU A 168 -49.16 -79.59 11.48
CA GLU A 168 -48.60 -80.06 12.75
C GLU A 168 -49.57 -80.90 13.63
N LYS A 169 -50.63 -81.49 13.03
CA LYS A 169 -51.67 -82.28 13.71
C LYS A 169 -51.85 -83.72 13.22
N CYS A 170 -50.95 -84.30 12.41
CA CYS A 170 -51.06 -85.72 12.03
C CYS A 170 -49.71 -86.46 12.00
N ASP A 171 -49.76 -87.71 12.48
CA ASP A 171 -48.64 -88.58 12.84
C ASP A 171 -47.88 -89.25 11.67
N GLU A 172 -46.61 -89.58 11.99
CA GLU A 172 -45.75 -90.68 11.48
C GLU A 172 -44.79 -90.61 10.26
N PRO A 173 -44.62 -89.54 9.44
CA PRO A 173 -43.49 -89.46 8.47
C PRO A 173 -42.23 -88.75 9.01
N HIS A 174 -42.30 -88.16 10.22
CA HIS A 174 -41.40 -87.09 10.71
C HIS A 174 -39.93 -87.47 10.97
N LYS A 175 -39.55 -88.75 10.92
CA LYS A 175 -38.20 -89.20 11.32
C LYS A 175 -37.11 -88.95 10.27
N LYS A 176 -37.47 -88.81 8.98
CA LYS A 176 -36.51 -88.64 7.87
C LYS A 176 -36.18 -87.16 7.61
N GLU A 177 -37.12 -86.26 7.89
CA GLU A 177 -36.93 -84.81 7.82
C GLU A 177 -36.14 -84.26 9.00
N LEU A 178 -36.37 -84.76 10.21
CA LEU A 178 -35.60 -84.36 11.39
C LEU A 178 -34.09 -84.60 11.21
N LYS A 179 -33.71 -85.68 10.50
CA LYS A 179 -32.31 -86.02 10.20
C LYS A 179 -31.69 -85.09 9.16
N LYS A 180 -32.47 -84.62 8.16
CA LYS A 180 -32.01 -83.60 7.21
C LYS A 180 -31.83 -82.24 7.88
N VAL A 181 -32.75 -81.88 8.78
CA VAL A 181 -32.68 -80.63 9.56
C VAL A 181 -31.47 -80.65 10.50
N TYR A 182 -31.16 -81.78 11.14
CA TYR A 182 -29.99 -81.93 11.99
C TYR A 182 -28.67 -81.73 11.23
N GLU A 183 -28.51 -82.38 10.07
CA GLU A 183 -27.29 -82.20 9.26
C GLU A 183 -27.16 -80.77 8.72
N ARG A 184 -28.27 -80.12 8.33
CA ARG A 184 -28.26 -78.73 7.86
C ARG A 184 -27.85 -77.76 8.97
N ASN A 185 -28.35 -77.97 10.19
CA ASN A 185 -27.95 -77.19 11.36
C ASN A 185 -26.47 -77.39 11.73
N LYS A 186 -25.93 -78.59 11.51
CA LYS A 186 -24.50 -78.87 11.72
C LYS A 186 -23.63 -78.10 10.74
N THR A 187 -23.98 -78.08 9.45
CA THR A 187 -23.25 -77.33 8.42
C THR A 187 -23.32 -75.82 8.67
N GLN A 188 -24.49 -75.31 9.05
CA GLN A 188 -24.69 -73.89 9.40
C GLN A 188 -23.85 -73.47 10.62
N LYS A 189 -23.67 -74.37 11.60
CA LYS A 189 -22.81 -74.11 12.75
C LYS A 189 -21.33 -74.01 12.37
N GLU A 190 -20.86 -74.86 11.47
CA GLU A 190 -19.47 -74.82 10.97
C GLU A 190 -19.19 -73.56 10.12
N GLU A 191 -20.19 -73.07 9.37
CA GLU A 191 -20.09 -71.79 8.66
C GLU A 191 -20.06 -70.61 9.62
N LEU A 192 -20.89 -70.63 10.67
CA LEU A 192 -20.91 -69.58 11.69
C LEU A 192 -19.56 -69.44 12.40
N ASP A 193 -18.89 -70.56 12.71
CA ASP A 193 -17.56 -70.56 13.32
C ASP A 193 -16.48 -69.98 12.37
N ARG A 194 -16.61 -70.19 11.05
CA ARG A 194 -15.71 -69.56 10.06
C ARG A 194 -15.93 -68.05 9.96
N VAL A 195 -17.19 -67.61 9.97
CA VAL A 195 -17.54 -66.18 9.93
C VAL A 195 -17.05 -65.47 11.20
N LEU A 196 -17.17 -66.10 12.36
CA LEU A 196 -16.66 -65.55 13.62
C LEU A 196 -15.14 -65.35 13.60
N LYS A 197 -14.40 -66.30 13.03
CA LYS A 197 -12.95 -66.19 12.89
C LYS A 197 -12.54 -65.03 11.99
N LEU A 198 -13.20 -64.88 10.83
CA LEU A 198 -12.97 -63.76 9.91
C LEU A 198 -13.32 -62.41 10.53
N TYR A 199 -14.39 -62.35 11.33
CA TYR A 199 -14.77 -61.14 12.06
C TYR A 199 -13.70 -60.71 13.08
N ASN A 200 -13.17 -61.66 13.86
CA ASN A 200 -12.12 -61.37 14.85
C ASN A 200 -10.80 -60.94 14.20
N ASP A 201 -10.43 -61.53 13.06
CA ASP A 201 -9.23 -61.13 12.32
C ASP A 201 -9.37 -59.73 11.69
N ALA A 202 -10.56 -59.40 11.18
CA ALA A 202 -10.87 -58.06 10.68
C ALA A 202 -10.87 -57.02 11.80
N HIS A 203 -11.40 -57.36 12.98
CA HIS A 203 -11.41 -56.48 14.14
C HIS A 203 -9.97 -56.16 14.62
N LYS A 204 -9.07 -57.16 14.66
CA LYS A 204 -7.65 -56.93 15.00
C LYS A 204 -6.93 -56.02 14.01
N LYS A 205 -7.24 -56.13 12.71
CA LYS A 205 -6.68 -55.23 11.68
C LYS A 205 -7.16 -53.80 11.86
N LEU A 206 -8.45 -53.62 12.14
CA LEU A 206 -9.03 -52.29 12.37
C LEU A 206 -8.39 -51.61 13.60
N GLU A 207 -8.21 -52.37 14.69
CA GLU A 207 -7.58 -51.89 15.92
C GLU A 207 -6.13 -51.44 15.70
N PHE A 208 -5.35 -52.20 14.93
CA PHE A 208 -4.00 -51.81 14.54
C PHE A 208 -3.98 -50.52 13.68
N MET A 209 -4.94 -50.38 12.76
CA MET A 209 -5.07 -49.20 11.89
C MET A 209 -5.36 -47.92 12.69
N TYR A 210 -6.26 -47.98 13.68
CA TYR A 210 -6.57 -46.83 14.56
C TYR A 210 -5.36 -46.38 15.38
N THR A 211 -4.54 -47.30 15.89
CA THR A 211 -3.33 -46.94 16.66
C THR A 211 -2.25 -46.25 15.81
N LEU A 212 -2.19 -46.56 14.51
CA LEU A 212 -1.25 -45.94 13.58
C LEU A 212 -1.61 -44.49 13.24
N ASP A 213 -2.91 -44.20 13.09
CA ASP A 213 -3.39 -42.84 12.79
C ASP A 213 -3.36 -41.91 14.01
N GLU A 214 -3.65 -42.41 15.21
CA GLU A 214 -3.45 -41.63 16.45
C GLU A 214 -1.99 -41.22 16.65
N ASN A 215 -1.04 -42.10 16.30
CA ASN A 215 0.39 -41.82 16.37
C ASN A 215 0.85 -40.81 15.31
N LYS A 216 0.28 -40.84 14.10
CA LYS A 216 0.55 -39.82 13.06
C LYS A 216 0.00 -38.45 13.47
N ALA A 217 -1.24 -38.38 13.94
CA ALA A 217 -1.84 -37.13 14.42
C ALA A 217 -1.04 -36.52 15.59
N SER A 218 -0.57 -37.35 16.52
CA SER A 218 0.25 -36.91 17.65
C SER A 218 1.60 -36.31 17.21
N LYS A 219 2.24 -36.88 16.18
CA LYS A 219 3.48 -36.34 15.61
C LYS A 219 3.26 -35.00 14.91
N THR A 220 2.18 -34.85 14.14
CA THR A 220 1.85 -33.58 13.46
C THR A 220 1.56 -32.46 14.46
N ILE A 221 0.83 -32.76 15.55
CA ILE A 221 0.57 -31.78 16.62
C ILE A 221 1.87 -31.33 17.31
N LEU A 222 2.84 -32.23 17.48
CA LEU A 222 4.13 -31.90 18.09
C LEU A 222 4.94 -30.93 17.20
N VAL A 223 4.96 -31.16 15.89
CA VAL A 223 5.63 -30.27 14.92
C VAL A 223 4.97 -28.88 14.91
N LEU A 224 3.64 -28.81 14.89
CA LEU A 224 2.90 -27.54 14.93
C LEU A 224 3.13 -26.77 16.25
N LYS A 225 3.30 -27.48 17.37
CA LYS A 225 3.65 -26.84 18.66
C LYS A 225 5.02 -26.18 18.61
N GLU A 226 6.02 -26.83 18.02
CA GLU A 226 7.37 -26.25 17.95
C GLU A 226 7.42 -25.07 16.96
N GLN A 227 6.70 -25.16 15.84
CA GLN A 227 6.55 -24.03 14.90
C GLN A 227 5.88 -22.81 15.55
N ASN A 228 4.82 -23.01 16.34
CA ASN A 228 4.17 -21.92 17.07
C ASN A 228 5.07 -21.28 18.12
N LYS A 229 5.92 -22.07 18.78
CA LYS A 229 6.92 -21.56 19.73
C LYS A 229 7.96 -20.69 19.04
N GLU A 230 8.40 -21.07 17.85
CA GLU A 230 9.35 -20.30 17.05
C GLU A 230 8.73 -19.01 16.49
N LEU A 231 7.46 -19.06 16.05
CA LEU A 231 6.69 -17.86 15.73
C LEU A 231 6.55 -16.91 16.92
N GLY A 232 6.29 -17.44 18.11
CA GLY A 232 6.24 -16.63 19.34
C GLY A 232 7.52 -15.87 19.63
N LYS A 233 8.70 -16.48 19.40
CA LYS A 233 9.99 -15.80 19.54
C LYS A 233 10.15 -14.67 18.52
N LYS A 234 9.79 -14.91 17.25
CA LYS A 234 9.87 -13.88 16.19
C LYS A 234 8.98 -12.67 16.49
N VAL A 235 7.79 -12.90 17.07
CA VAL A 235 6.89 -11.82 17.48
C VAL A 235 7.51 -11.01 18.63
N MET A 236 8.14 -11.66 19.62
CA MET A 236 8.87 -10.98 20.69
C MET A 236 10.04 -10.14 20.15
N ASP A 237 10.85 -10.68 19.23
CA ASP A 237 11.96 -9.95 18.60
C ASP A 237 11.49 -8.73 17.81
N LEU A 238 10.29 -8.80 17.19
CA LEU A 238 9.68 -7.68 16.49
C LEU A 238 9.19 -6.60 17.47
N LEU A 239 8.56 -7.00 18.57
CA LEU A 239 8.11 -6.07 19.62
C LEU A 239 9.29 -5.32 20.24
N GLU A 240 10.39 -6.01 20.57
CA GLU A 240 11.61 -5.35 21.07
C GLU A 240 12.20 -4.36 20.06
N ARG A 241 12.10 -4.68 18.76
CA ARG A 241 12.54 -3.77 17.69
C ARG A 241 11.66 -2.53 17.60
N CYS A 242 10.34 -2.69 17.70
CA CYS A 242 9.38 -1.57 17.74
C CYS A 242 9.65 -0.65 18.93
N ASP A 243 9.89 -1.21 20.12
CA ASP A 243 10.28 -0.42 21.30
C ASP A 243 11.59 0.35 21.09
N LEU A 244 12.55 -0.25 20.39
CA LEU A 244 13.81 0.41 20.04
C LEU A 244 13.59 1.58 19.06
N TYR A 245 12.68 1.42 18.10
CA TYR A 245 12.30 2.47 17.16
C TYR A 245 11.58 3.63 17.85
N LEU A 246 10.65 3.34 18.76
CA LEU A 246 9.97 4.36 19.57
C LEU A 246 10.98 5.17 20.40
N LYS A 247 11.95 4.51 21.04
CA LYS A 247 13.04 5.19 21.77
C LYS A 247 13.90 6.08 20.88
N LYS A 248 14.20 5.63 19.65
CA LYS A 248 14.95 6.45 18.68
C LYS A 248 14.15 7.67 18.23
N MET A 249 12.84 7.51 18.04
CA MET A 249 11.94 8.59 17.66
C MET A 249 11.89 9.68 18.74
N ASP A 250 11.80 9.28 20.02
CA ASP A 250 11.87 10.19 21.17
C ASP A 250 13.18 11.00 21.20
N VAL A 251 14.31 10.36 20.90
CA VAL A 251 15.62 11.04 20.84
C VAL A 251 15.66 12.06 19.71
N VAL A 252 15.09 11.73 18.55
CA VAL A 252 15.03 12.64 17.40
C VAL A 252 14.12 13.83 17.71
N GLN A 253 12.95 13.59 18.30
CA GLN A 253 11.98 14.62 18.66
C GLN A 253 12.55 15.61 19.70
N ASN A 254 13.30 15.11 20.68
CA ASN A 254 14.02 15.96 21.64
C ASN A 254 15.14 16.79 20.99
N LYS A 255 15.86 16.22 20.01
CA LYS A 255 16.87 16.98 19.24
C LYS A 255 16.23 18.07 18.38
N LEU A 256 15.09 17.79 17.75
CA LEU A 256 14.33 18.75 16.96
C LEU A 256 13.89 19.93 17.82
N LYS A 257 13.29 19.65 18.98
CA LYS A 257 12.86 20.68 19.93
C LYS A 257 14.01 21.60 20.37
N LYS A 258 15.19 21.02 20.63
CA LYS A 258 16.40 21.80 20.96
C LYS A 258 16.83 22.70 19.78
N LYS A 259 16.69 22.23 18.54
CA LYS A 259 17.02 23.03 17.35
C LYS A 259 16.02 24.15 17.10
N GLU A 260 14.74 23.95 17.40
CA GLU A 260 13.72 25.00 17.37
C GLU A 260 14.02 26.11 18.39
N GLU A 261 14.47 25.74 19.60
CA GLU A 261 14.89 26.69 20.63
C GLU A 261 16.16 27.48 20.21
N GLU A 262 17.15 26.82 19.61
CA GLU A 262 18.34 27.47 19.05
C GLU A 262 17.99 28.45 17.93
N LEU A 263 17.07 28.07 17.03
CA LEU A 263 16.59 28.91 15.93
C LEU A 263 15.83 30.14 16.45
N ALA A 264 14.99 29.97 17.47
CA ALA A 264 14.31 31.08 18.13
C ALA A 264 15.31 32.07 18.74
N GLY A 265 16.40 31.58 19.33
CA GLY A 265 17.49 32.42 19.85
C GLY A 265 18.20 33.21 18.76
N VAL A 266 18.48 32.59 17.61
CA VAL A 266 19.09 33.28 16.45
C VAL A 266 18.14 34.32 15.86
N GLY A 267 16.84 34.02 15.76
CA GLY A 267 15.82 34.97 15.32
C GLY A 267 15.74 36.21 16.22
N ALA A 268 15.82 36.04 17.54
CA ALA A 268 15.86 37.14 18.49
C ALA A 268 17.11 38.03 18.30
N LEU A 269 18.29 37.42 18.12
CA LEU A 269 19.53 38.16 17.86
C LEU A 269 19.44 38.95 16.54
N TYR A 270 18.89 38.35 15.48
CA TYR A 270 18.69 39.01 14.20
C TYR A 270 17.77 40.23 14.32
N CYS A 271 16.65 40.10 15.04
CA CYS A 271 15.75 41.21 15.34
C CYS A 271 16.45 42.34 16.12
N THR A 272 17.31 42.01 17.09
CA THR A 272 18.08 43.04 17.82
C THR A 272 19.12 43.73 16.95
N LEU A 273 19.71 43.03 15.98
CA LEU A 273 20.68 43.61 15.05
C LEU A 273 20.00 44.60 14.10
N ILE A 274 18.84 44.23 13.54
CA ILE A 274 18.02 45.12 12.70
C ILE A 274 17.67 46.41 13.46
N HIS A 275 17.22 46.30 14.72
CA HIS A 275 16.89 47.47 15.54
C HIS A 275 18.10 48.39 15.79
N LYS A 276 19.29 47.81 16.02
CA LYS A 276 20.52 48.59 16.17
C LYS A 276 20.90 49.30 14.87
N GLU A 277 20.75 48.62 13.74
CA GLU A 277 21.08 49.16 12.42
C GLU A 277 20.10 50.27 12.00
N THR A 278 18.81 50.13 12.33
CA THR A 278 17.82 51.21 12.12
C THR A 278 18.11 52.42 13.01
N ASN A 279 18.45 52.21 14.29
CA ASN A 279 18.83 53.31 15.17
C ASN A 279 20.10 54.03 14.70
N ALA A 280 21.14 53.30 14.31
CA ALA A 280 22.36 53.89 13.77
C ALA A 280 22.10 54.69 12.48
N ARG A 281 21.17 54.23 11.64
CA ARG A 281 20.76 54.92 10.41
C ARG A 281 20.00 56.20 10.71
N GLU A 282 19.13 56.21 11.72
CA GLU A 282 18.45 57.42 12.20
C GLU A 282 19.44 58.43 12.81
N GLU A 283 20.40 57.97 13.61
CA GLU A 283 21.49 58.80 14.12
C GLU A 283 22.31 59.43 12.98
N LEU A 284 22.62 58.68 11.92
CA LEU A 284 23.30 59.20 10.72
C LEU A 284 22.49 60.27 10.00
N ILE A 285 21.17 60.11 9.89
CA ILE A 285 20.28 61.10 9.31
C ILE A 285 20.30 62.39 10.14
N ASN A 286 20.25 62.27 11.47
CA ASN A 286 20.32 63.41 12.39
C ASN A 286 21.67 64.13 12.36
N VAL A 287 22.78 63.38 12.34
CA VAL A 287 24.13 63.95 12.23
C VAL A 287 24.33 64.63 10.88
N ARG A 288 23.87 64.00 9.78
CA ARG A 288 23.91 64.63 8.45
C ARG A 288 23.11 65.92 8.43
N TYR A 289 21.90 65.93 8.98
CA TYR A 289 21.06 67.13 9.09
C TYR A 289 21.74 68.24 9.90
N HIS A 290 22.43 67.90 10.99
CA HIS A 290 23.21 68.87 11.78
C HIS A 290 24.50 69.35 11.08
N LEU A 291 25.18 68.49 10.31
CA LEU A 291 26.34 68.86 9.50
C LEU A 291 25.96 69.79 8.34
N GLU A 292 24.83 69.51 7.68
CA GLU A 292 24.26 70.33 6.60
C GLU A 292 23.81 71.70 7.15
N LYS A 293 23.33 71.74 8.40
CA LYS A 293 23.03 72.97 9.15
C LYS A 293 24.27 73.75 9.61
N THR A 294 25.43 73.10 9.78
CA THR A 294 26.68 73.72 10.27
C THR A 294 27.71 74.02 9.17
N PHE A 295 27.31 73.95 7.89
CA PHE A 295 28.11 74.30 6.70
C PHE A 295 28.46 75.80 6.58
N LEU A 296 28.64 76.52 7.70
CA LEU A 296 29.11 77.90 7.72
C LEU A 296 30.46 78.13 8.40
N GLU A 297 31.15 77.15 8.97
CA GLU A 297 32.49 77.39 9.57
C GLU A 297 33.54 76.31 9.26
N LYS A 298 34.77 76.77 9.01
CA LYS A 298 35.80 76.12 8.15
C LYS A 298 36.78 75.17 8.86
N GLU A 299 36.49 74.69 10.07
CA GLU A 299 37.38 73.74 10.80
C GLU A 299 36.84 72.30 10.91
N ALA A 300 35.68 72.00 10.34
CA ALA A 300 35.00 70.71 10.50
C ALA A 300 35.36 69.63 9.45
N PHE A 301 36.07 69.96 8.37
CA PHE A 301 36.26 69.07 7.22
C PHE A 301 37.10 67.82 7.55
N THR A 302 38.18 67.96 8.31
CA THR A 302 39.09 66.84 8.64
C THR A 302 38.49 65.87 9.67
N LYS A 303 37.74 66.37 10.67
CA LYS A 303 36.98 65.52 11.61
C LYS A 303 35.79 64.85 10.94
N SER A 304 35.11 65.53 10.00
CA SER A 304 34.02 64.97 9.20
C SER A 304 34.50 63.82 8.30
N GLU A 305 35.67 63.98 7.68
CA GLU A 305 36.23 62.95 6.79
C GLU A 305 36.73 61.72 7.56
N ALA A 306 37.32 61.91 8.75
CA ALA A 306 37.68 60.81 9.64
C ALA A 306 36.46 60.04 10.17
N LEU A 307 35.41 60.73 10.60
CA LEU A 307 34.14 60.11 11.02
C LEU A 307 33.46 59.38 9.85
N LYS A 308 33.44 59.98 8.66
CA LYS A 308 32.88 59.36 7.45
C LYS A 308 33.59 58.05 7.09
N ASN A 309 34.92 58.01 7.25
CA ASN A 309 35.69 56.80 7.00
C ASN A 309 35.46 55.72 8.08
N ASP A 310 35.45 56.07 9.37
CA ASP A 310 35.14 55.13 10.46
C ASP A 310 33.72 54.53 10.33
N PHE A 311 32.74 55.35 9.95
CA PHE A 311 31.37 54.88 9.66
C PHE A 311 31.32 53.98 8.43
N LYS A 312 32.08 54.26 7.38
CA LYS A 312 32.14 53.42 6.18
C LYS A 312 32.72 52.03 6.50
N THR A 313 33.71 51.96 7.37
CA THR A 313 34.29 50.69 7.82
C THR A 313 33.30 49.89 8.68
N LYS A 314 32.65 50.53 9.66
CA LYS A 314 31.60 49.89 10.48
C LYS A 314 30.39 49.42 9.67
N LEU A 315 30.00 50.18 8.65
CA LEU A 315 28.91 49.80 7.73
C LEU A 315 29.30 48.57 6.91
N GLY A 316 30.54 48.48 6.42
CA GLY A 316 31.05 47.32 5.71
C GLY A 316 31.13 46.06 6.58
N GLU A 317 31.53 46.20 7.85
CA GLU A 317 31.52 45.10 8.83
C GLU A 317 30.10 44.63 9.15
N SER A 318 29.15 45.56 9.33
CA SER A 318 27.72 45.27 9.52
C SER A 318 27.12 44.55 8.31
N GLU A 319 27.44 45.00 7.09
CA GLU A 319 26.98 44.35 5.85
C GLU A 319 27.55 42.93 5.67
N SER A 320 28.81 42.71 6.05
CA SER A 320 29.41 41.37 6.04
C SER A 320 28.72 40.43 7.04
N GLN A 321 28.48 40.88 8.27
CA GLN A 321 27.76 40.09 9.27
C GLN A 321 26.32 39.82 8.84
N ARG A 322 25.65 40.78 8.21
CA ARG A 322 24.30 40.62 7.66
C ARG A 322 24.27 39.56 6.56
N LYS A 323 25.25 39.55 5.64
CA LYS A 323 25.34 38.52 4.59
C LYS A 323 25.59 37.12 5.17
N GLU A 324 26.42 37.01 6.21
CA GLU A 324 26.66 35.72 6.86
C GLU A 324 25.42 35.21 7.61
N LEU A 325 24.71 36.10 8.33
CA LEU A 325 23.47 35.76 9.01
C LEU A 325 22.34 35.43 8.02
N GLN A 326 22.26 36.12 6.88
CA GLN A 326 21.29 35.81 5.82
C GLN A 326 21.53 34.40 5.27
N LYS A 327 22.79 34.02 4.99
CA LYS A 327 23.10 32.64 4.56
C LYS A 327 22.70 31.60 5.59
N LYS A 328 22.92 31.86 6.89
CA LYS A 328 22.50 30.96 7.97
C LYS A 328 20.97 30.88 8.08
N HIS A 329 20.27 32.01 7.89
CA HIS A 329 18.82 32.06 7.86
C HIS A 329 18.26 31.25 6.69
N ASP A 330 18.77 31.45 5.47
CA ASP A 330 18.32 30.75 4.26
C ASP A 330 18.57 29.24 4.38
N HIS A 331 19.72 28.84 4.94
CA HIS A 331 20.02 27.43 5.22
C HIS A 331 19.05 26.82 6.24
N CYS A 332 18.67 27.54 7.27
CA CYS A 332 17.75 27.04 8.28
C CYS A 332 16.29 26.99 7.79
N GLU A 333 15.88 27.97 6.97
CA GLU A 333 14.59 27.94 6.24
C GLU A 333 14.50 26.73 5.31
N ALA A 334 15.57 26.43 4.56
CA ALA A 334 15.62 25.25 3.70
C ALA A 334 15.48 23.95 4.49
N GLN A 335 16.21 23.81 5.61
CA GLN A 335 16.09 22.64 6.50
C GLN A 335 14.70 22.51 7.13
N LYS A 336 14.09 23.63 7.53
CA LYS A 336 12.73 23.65 8.05
C LYS A 336 11.73 23.17 7.00
N LYS A 337 11.88 23.63 5.76
CA LYS A 337 11.01 23.22 4.64
C LYS A 337 11.13 21.71 4.36
N GLU A 338 12.36 21.18 4.31
CA GLU A 338 12.61 19.75 4.14
C GLU A 338 12.00 18.89 5.26
N LEU A 339 12.13 19.36 6.52
CA LEU A 339 11.52 18.68 7.67
C LEU A 339 9.99 18.75 7.64
N GLN A 340 9.43 19.85 7.15
CA GLN A 340 7.99 20.03 7.03
C GLN A 340 7.39 19.14 5.93
N GLU A 341 8.08 19.01 4.78
CA GLU A 341 7.69 18.07 3.73
C GLU A 341 7.75 16.61 4.22
N LYS A 342 8.80 16.25 4.99
CA LYS A 342 8.90 14.93 5.65
C LYS A 342 7.77 14.68 6.66
N PHE A 343 7.36 15.72 7.39
CA PHE A 343 6.24 15.63 8.33
C PHE A 343 4.91 15.42 7.61
N GLU A 344 4.65 16.17 6.54
CA GLU A 344 3.45 16.03 5.70
C GLU A 344 3.38 14.64 5.03
N GLN A 345 4.53 14.11 4.59
CA GLN A 345 4.62 12.74 4.07
C GLN A 345 4.26 11.70 5.15
N MET A 346 4.84 11.82 6.35
CA MET A 346 4.52 10.92 7.46
C MET A 346 3.04 11.01 7.88
N GLU A 347 2.43 12.19 7.88
CA GLU A 347 1.00 12.33 8.14
C GLU A 347 0.13 11.65 7.08
N ALA A 348 0.53 11.72 5.81
CA ALA A 348 -0.17 11.04 4.72
C ALA A 348 -0.09 9.51 4.85
N GLU A 349 1.09 8.98 5.18
CA GLU A 349 1.29 7.54 5.44
C GLU A 349 0.50 7.07 6.67
N MET A 350 0.47 7.88 7.73
CA MET A 350 -0.32 7.58 8.93
C MET A 350 -1.82 7.54 8.62
N LYS A 351 -2.33 8.47 7.79
CA LYS A 351 -3.72 8.47 7.35
C LYS A 351 -4.06 7.24 6.51
N GLU A 352 -3.16 6.79 5.64
CA GLU A 352 -3.38 5.56 4.86
C GLU A 352 -3.38 4.30 5.72
N LEU A 353 -2.49 4.22 6.72
CA LEU A 353 -2.53 3.12 7.69
C LEU A 353 -3.82 3.14 8.52
N GLN A 354 -4.27 4.32 8.98
CA GLN A 354 -5.55 4.45 9.68
C GLN A 354 -6.74 4.01 8.83
N LYS A 355 -6.73 4.30 7.51
CA LYS A 355 -7.77 3.80 6.59
C LYS A 355 -7.76 2.27 6.49
N LYS A 356 -6.58 1.66 6.39
CA LYS A 356 -6.43 0.19 6.34
C LYS A 356 -6.86 -0.48 7.64
N ASP A 357 -6.49 0.09 8.78
CA ASP A 357 -6.92 -0.40 10.09
C ASP A 357 -8.43 -0.26 10.26
N ALA A 358 -9.02 0.88 9.84
CA ALA A 358 -10.47 1.07 9.86
C ALA A 358 -11.21 0.08 8.95
N GLN A 359 -10.64 -0.24 7.78
CA GLN A 359 -11.18 -1.25 6.88
C GLN A 359 -11.11 -2.66 7.51
N GLY A 360 -9.96 -3.04 8.09
CA GLY A 360 -9.81 -4.32 8.77
C GLY A 360 -10.74 -4.48 9.98
N GLU A 361 -10.95 -3.41 10.74
CA GLU A 361 -11.90 -3.39 11.86
C GLU A 361 -13.35 -3.52 11.36
N ALA A 362 -13.71 -2.88 10.24
CA ALA A 362 -15.04 -3.02 9.64
C ALA A 362 -15.30 -4.47 9.17
N GLU A 363 -14.34 -5.10 8.50
CA GLU A 363 -14.42 -6.51 8.07
C GLU A 363 -14.53 -7.45 9.27
N LEU A 364 -13.78 -7.19 10.35
CA LEU A 364 -13.85 -7.97 11.59
C LEU A 364 -15.22 -7.84 12.28
N GLN A 365 -15.77 -6.63 12.34
CA GLN A 365 -17.10 -6.38 12.90
C GLN A 365 -18.21 -7.05 12.09
N GLU A 366 -18.11 -7.02 10.75
CA GLU A 366 -19.03 -7.71 9.86
C GLU A 366 -18.98 -9.23 10.07
N ALA A 367 -17.77 -9.82 10.08
CA ALA A 367 -17.58 -11.25 10.35
C ALA A 367 -18.10 -11.67 11.74
N GLN A 368 -17.90 -10.83 12.77
CA GLN A 368 -18.43 -11.09 14.11
C GLN A 368 -19.96 -11.04 14.13
N LYS A 369 -20.56 -10.07 13.44
CA LYS A 369 -22.02 -9.94 13.32
C LYS A 369 -22.63 -11.11 12.57
N GLU A 370 -22.05 -11.54 11.45
CA GLU A 370 -22.47 -12.73 10.72
C GLU A 370 -22.37 -13.99 11.57
N PHE A 371 -21.27 -14.15 12.30
CA PHE A 371 -21.08 -15.29 13.19
C PHE A 371 -22.12 -15.34 14.32
N ILE A 372 -22.42 -14.20 14.95
CA ILE A 372 -23.47 -14.09 15.98
C ILE A 372 -24.85 -14.40 15.38
N ASN A 373 -25.15 -13.88 14.19
CA ASN A 373 -26.42 -14.14 13.49
C ASN A 373 -26.57 -15.62 13.13
N GLY A 374 -25.51 -16.26 12.63
CA GLY A 374 -25.49 -17.69 12.28
C GLY A 374 -25.65 -18.61 13.49
N LEU A 375 -25.24 -18.16 14.68
CA LEU A 375 -25.45 -18.89 15.94
C LEU A 375 -26.86 -18.71 16.53
N GLY A 376 -27.49 -17.55 16.34
CA GLY A 376 -28.81 -17.26 16.92
C GLY A 376 -28.82 -17.32 18.46
N GLU A 377 -29.84 -17.96 19.06
CA GLU A 377 -29.90 -18.20 20.52
C GLU A 377 -29.20 -19.51 20.95
N LEU A 378 -28.47 -20.18 20.05
CA LEU A 378 -27.80 -21.44 20.36
C LEU A 378 -26.58 -21.20 21.24
N ARG A 379 -26.53 -21.88 22.39
CA ARG A 379 -25.26 -22.06 23.11
C ARG A 379 -24.42 -23.10 22.37
N ILE A 380 -23.28 -22.68 21.83
CA ILE A 380 -22.31 -23.56 21.19
C ILE A 380 -21.80 -24.58 22.20
N CYS A 381 -21.54 -24.12 23.42
CA CYS A 381 -21.05 -24.92 24.53
C CYS A 381 -21.42 -24.25 25.86
N ASP A 382 -21.19 -24.93 26.98
CA ASP A 382 -21.49 -24.38 28.32
C ASP A 382 -20.68 -23.12 28.66
N ILE A 383 -19.63 -22.84 27.88
CA ILE A 383 -18.65 -21.76 28.11
C ILE A 383 -18.88 -20.58 27.16
N ILE A 384 -19.25 -20.82 25.89
CA ILE A 384 -19.32 -19.78 24.86
C ILE A 384 -20.67 -19.83 24.15
N GLY A 385 -21.29 -18.66 24.01
CA GLY A 385 -22.54 -18.50 23.26
C GLY A 385 -22.90 -17.03 23.07
N VAL A 386 -24.06 -16.78 22.49
CA VAL A 386 -24.57 -15.42 22.27
C VAL A 386 -25.33 -14.96 23.53
N LYS A 387 -24.95 -13.80 24.07
CA LYS A 387 -25.66 -13.11 25.15
C LYS A 387 -26.32 -11.86 24.59
N ARG A 388 -27.61 -11.66 24.87
CA ARG A 388 -28.30 -10.41 24.56
C ARG A 388 -28.11 -9.41 25.70
N MET A 389 -27.21 -8.45 25.50
CA MET A 389 -26.88 -7.40 26.46
C MET A 389 -28.10 -6.50 26.66
N GLY A 390 -28.51 -6.30 27.91
CA GLY A 390 -29.69 -5.49 28.22
C GLY A 390 -31.04 -6.20 28.12
N LYS A 391 -31.06 -7.50 27.81
CA LYS A 391 -32.29 -8.31 27.89
C LYS A 391 -32.57 -8.67 29.36
N LEU A 392 -33.71 -8.22 29.87
CA LEU A 392 -34.12 -8.48 31.24
C LEU A 392 -34.28 -9.99 31.51
N ASN A 393 -33.73 -10.49 32.61
CA ASN A 393 -33.87 -11.89 33.01
C ASN A 393 -35.24 -12.15 33.67
N LYS A 394 -35.98 -13.15 33.19
CA LYS A 394 -37.32 -13.54 33.68
C LYS A 394 -37.29 -14.34 34.98
N GLU A 395 -36.22 -15.08 35.26
CA GLU A 395 -36.16 -16.03 36.38
C GLU A 395 -36.25 -15.38 37.77
N PRO A 396 -35.61 -14.23 38.03
CA PRO A 396 -35.73 -13.54 39.33
C PRO A 396 -37.17 -13.08 39.61
N PHE A 397 -37.89 -12.64 38.58
CA PHE A 397 -39.30 -12.26 38.67
C PHE A 397 -40.17 -13.48 39.02
N GLN A 398 -39.95 -14.62 38.37
CA GLN A 398 -40.67 -15.85 38.67
C GLN A 398 -40.37 -16.37 40.07
N THR A 399 -39.11 -16.30 40.51
CA THR A 399 -38.69 -16.79 41.82
C THR A 399 -39.26 -15.92 42.94
N SER A 400 -39.19 -14.59 42.78
CA SER A 400 -39.78 -13.65 43.74
C SER A 400 -41.30 -13.84 43.83
N CYS A 401 -42.01 -13.91 42.70
CA CYS A 401 -43.46 -14.09 42.70
C CYS A 401 -43.91 -15.46 43.24
N LYS A 402 -43.13 -16.54 43.04
CA LYS A 402 -43.42 -17.86 43.63
C LYS A 402 -43.31 -17.89 45.15
N ARG A 403 -42.53 -16.97 45.75
CA ARG A 403 -42.43 -16.84 47.22
C ARG A 403 -43.59 -16.03 47.81
N GLN A 404 -44.21 -15.15 47.01
CA GLN A 404 -45.22 -14.20 47.49
C GLN A 404 -46.66 -14.59 47.10
N TYR A 405 -46.85 -15.39 46.05
CA TYR A 405 -48.17 -15.73 45.50
C TYR A 405 -48.36 -17.25 45.36
N SER A 406 -49.62 -17.68 45.24
CA SER A 406 -49.94 -19.08 44.98
C SER A 406 -49.35 -19.55 43.64
N VAL A 407 -49.02 -20.84 43.50
CA VAL A 407 -48.40 -21.40 42.28
C VAL A 407 -49.20 -21.10 41.00
N LYS A 408 -50.53 -20.97 41.13
CA LYS A 408 -51.44 -20.68 40.01
C LYS A 408 -51.41 -19.20 39.59
N GLU A 409 -51.13 -18.27 40.51
CA GLU A 409 -51.12 -16.81 40.26
C GLU A 409 -49.70 -16.25 40.09
N ALA A 410 -48.69 -16.93 40.63
CA ALA A 410 -47.30 -16.49 40.63
C ALA A 410 -46.74 -16.28 39.22
N ASN A 411 -47.11 -17.13 38.26
CA ASN A 411 -46.64 -17.02 36.88
C ASN A 411 -47.24 -15.77 36.18
N ASP A 412 -48.53 -15.51 36.37
CA ASP A 412 -49.23 -14.36 35.76
C ASP A 412 -48.74 -13.04 36.37
N LYS A 413 -48.51 -13.02 37.68
CA LYS A 413 -47.93 -11.86 38.38
C LYS A 413 -46.49 -11.61 37.95
N ALA A 414 -45.68 -12.66 37.81
CA ALA A 414 -44.31 -12.55 37.31
C ALA A 414 -44.27 -12.02 35.86
N ALA A 415 -45.16 -12.50 34.99
CA ALA A 415 -45.26 -12.01 33.62
C ALA A 415 -45.67 -10.54 33.55
N THR A 416 -46.62 -10.12 34.39
CA THR A 416 -47.07 -8.72 34.48
C THR A 416 -45.93 -7.80 34.96
N LEU A 417 -45.25 -8.19 36.04
CA LEU A 417 -44.13 -7.42 36.59
C LEU A 417 -42.97 -7.35 35.59
N TYR A 418 -42.61 -8.47 34.96
CA TYR A 418 -41.58 -8.51 33.93
C TYR A 418 -41.89 -7.55 32.76
N SER A 419 -43.13 -7.55 32.27
CA SER A 419 -43.54 -6.72 31.13
C SER A 419 -43.54 -5.24 31.48
N GLN A 420 -43.94 -4.88 32.70
CA GLN A 420 -43.87 -3.52 33.23
C GLN A 420 -42.43 -3.01 33.27
N TRP A 421 -41.50 -3.80 33.79
CA TRP A 421 -40.09 -3.43 33.90
C TRP A 421 -39.36 -3.44 32.55
N GLU A 422 -39.71 -4.34 31.64
CA GLU A 422 -39.24 -4.27 30.26
C GLU A 422 -39.72 -2.97 29.56
N GLY A 423 -40.96 -2.54 29.84
CA GLY A 423 -41.49 -1.26 29.38
C GLY A 423 -40.72 -0.06 29.91
N TYR A 424 -40.39 -0.05 31.21
CA TYR A 424 -39.57 1.00 31.80
C TYR A 424 -38.16 1.04 31.21
N LEU A 425 -37.49 -0.10 31.04
CA LEU A 425 -36.16 -0.17 30.42
C LEU A 425 -36.10 0.42 29.01
N ARG A 426 -37.22 0.38 28.28
CA ARG A 426 -37.37 0.94 26.93
C ARG A 426 -37.82 2.41 26.91
N ASP A 427 -38.24 2.96 28.05
CA ASP A 427 -38.69 4.36 28.15
C ASP A 427 -37.50 5.32 27.93
N PRO A 428 -37.48 6.11 26.85
CA PRO A 428 -36.40 7.05 26.57
C PRO A 428 -36.23 8.11 27.68
N ASN A 429 -37.31 8.45 28.39
CA ASN A 429 -37.32 9.49 29.42
C ASN A 429 -36.86 9.00 30.80
N TRP A 430 -36.60 7.70 30.96
CA TRP A 430 -36.07 7.13 32.19
C TRP A 430 -34.57 6.82 32.05
N TYR A 431 -33.75 7.53 32.84
CA TYR A 431 -32.29 7.40 32.84
C TYR A 431 -31.75 7.46 34.28
N PRO A 432 -31.78 6.33 35.01
CA PRO A 432 -31.44 6.28 36.43
C PRO A 432 -29.92 6.14 36.65
N PHE A 433 -29.12 7.06 36.09
CA PHE A 433 -27.68 7.10 36.28
C PHE A 433 -27.22 8.44 36.87
N THR A 434 -26.21 8.38 37.74
CA THR A 434 -25.45 9.51 38.28
C THR A 434 -24.00 9.39 37.83
N THR A 435 -23.30 10.52 37.75
CA THR A 435 -21.89 10.53 37.36
C THR A 435 -21.01 10.43 38.60
N SER A 436 -20.24 9.34 38.70
CA SER A 436 -19.21 9.16 39.73
C SER A 436 -17.82 9.34 39.12
N MET A 437 -16.90 9.99 39.82
CA MET A 437 -15.50 10.11 39.41
C MET A 437 -14.67 9.00 40.05
N ASP A 438 -13.83 8.34 39.25
CA ASP A 438 -12.82 7.43 39.78
C ASP A 438 -11.62 8.20 40.38
N ALA A 439 -10.72 7.48 41.06
CA ALA A 439 -9.53 8.06 41.71
C ALA A 439 -8.55 8.72 40.71
N CYS A 440 -8.76 8.55 39.41
CA CYS A 440 -7.94 9.07 38.32
C CYS A 440 -8.60 10.26 37.59
N GLY A 441 -9.80 10.69 38.01
CA GLY A 441 -10.52 11.82 37.42
C GLY A 441 -11.42 11.48 36.23
N ASN A 442 -11.66 10.20 35.93
CA ASN A 442 -12.58 9.81 34.86
C ASN A 442 -14.02 9.71 35.38
N SER A 443 -14.96 10.28 34.63
CA SER A 443 -16.39 10.21 34.91
C SER A 443 -16.99 8.90 34.36
N LYS A 444 -17.60 8.10 35.24
CA LYS A 444 -18.32 6.88 34.84
C LYS A 444 -19.78 6.95 35.30
N PRO A 445 -20.76 6.63 34.44
CA PRO A 445 -22.17 6.58 34.84
C PRO A 445 -22.40 5.36 35.76
N THR A 446 -22.84 5.62 36.97
CA THR A 446 -23.23 4.64 38.00
C THR A 446 -24.73 4.71 38.22
N ILE A 447 -25.36 3.62 38.69
CA ILE A 447 -26.81 3.64 38.96
C ILE A 447 -27.13 4.66 40.05
N ASN A 448 -28.15 5.49 39.80
CA ASN A 448 -28.69 6.39 40.81
C ASN A 448 -29.45 5.57 41.86
N GLU A 449 -28.86 5.37 43.03
CA GLU A 449 -29.51 4.66 44.14
C GLU A 449 -30.76 5.38 44.68
N ASP A 450 -30.89 6.66 44.36
CA ASP A 450 -32.02 7.48 44.79
C ASP A 450 -33.24 7.43 43.86
N ASP A 451 -33.15 6.75 42.71
CA ASP A 451 -34.26 6.63 41.77
C ASP A 451 -35.48 5.94 42.40
N GLU A 452 -36.63 6.63 42.34
CA GLU A 452 -37.88 6.21 42.99
C GLU A 452 -38.41 4.87 42.47
N LYS A 453 -38.27 4.58 41.17
CA LYS A 453 -38.71 3.30 40.62
C LYS A 453 -37.80 2.18 41.13
N LEU A 454 -36.47 2.37 41.08
CA LEU A 454 -35.49 1.41 41.58
C LEU A 454 -35.60 1.16 43.10
N LYS A 455 -35.92 2.18 43.89
CA LYS A 455 -36.22 2.05 45.33
C LYS A 455 -37.42 1.15 45.59
N GLN A 456 -38.52 1.34 44.85
CA GLN A 456 -39.70 0.47 44.94
C GLN A 456 -39.37 -0.99 44.60
N LEU A 457 -38.45 -1.21 43.65
CA LEU A 457 -38.02 -2.55 43.28
C LEU A 457 -37.16 -3.23 44.35
N LYS A 458 -36.26 -2.48 45.03
CA LYS A 458 -35.46 -3.00 46.16
C LYS A 458 -36.35 -3.53 47.30
N VAL A 459 -37.49 -2.88 47.55
CA VAL A 459 -38.46 -3.29 48.59
C VAL A 459 -39.19 -4.59 48.22
N ASN A 460 -39.40 -4.84 46.93
CA ASN A 460 -40.19 -5.98 46.42
C ASN A 460 -39.36 -7.24 46.10
N GLY A 461 -38.02 -7.17 46.22
CA GLY A 461 -37.11 -8.31 46.11
C GLY A 461 -35.74 -7.93 45.56
N SER A 462 -34.67 -8.20 46.31
CA SER A 462 -33.29 -7.88 45.94
C SER A 462 -32.85 -8.53 44.63
N GLU A 463 -33.31 -9.76 44.35
CA GLU A 463 -32.94 -10.48 43.12
C GLU A 463 -33.55 -9.86 41.85
N VAL A 464 -34.73 -9.25 41.97
CA VAL A 464 -35.40 -8.55 40.86
C VAL A 464 -34.72 -7.21 40.59
N TYR A 465 -34.35 -6.50 41.66
CA TYR A 465 -33.55 -5.27 41.57
C TYR A 465 -32.21 -5.51 40.86
N GLU A 466 -31.47 -6.54 41.26
CA GLU A 466 -30.18 -6.87 40.63
C GLU A 466 -30.32 -7.20 39.14
N ALA A 467 -31.39 -7.90 38.75
CA ALA A 467 -31.67 -8.22 37.36
C ALA A 467 -31.95 -6.97 36.51
N VAL A 468 -32.72 -6.01 37.04
CA VAL A 468 -33.02 -4.73 36.38
C VAL A 468 -31.81 -3.82 36.33
N ALA A 469 -31.05 -3.74 37.43
CA ALA A 469 -29.80 -2.98 37.52
C ALA A 469 -28.75 -3.48 36.52
N THR A 470 -28.59 -4.80 36.41
CA THR A 470 -27.67 -5.42 35.44
C THR A 470 -28.10 -5.10 34.01
N ALA A 471 -29.38 -5.23 33.68
CA ALA A 471 -29.89 -4.90 32.34
C ALA A 471 -29.70 -3.41 32.00
N LEU A 472 -29.88 -2.49 32.97
CA LEU A 472 -29.64 -1.05 32.78
C LEU A 472 -28.17 -0.76 32.46
N VAL A 473 -27.24 -1.31 33.25
CA VAL A 473 -25.80 -1.10 33.05
C VAL A 473 -25.35 -1.66 31.70
N GLU A 474 -25.88 -2.82 31.30
CA GLU A 474 -25.60 -3.41 29.99
C GLU A 474 -26.15 -2.56 28.84
N LEU A 475 -27.37 -2.01 28.95
CA LEU A 475 -27.92 -1.11 27.93
C LEU A 475 -27.09 0.16 27.77
N ASN A 476 -26.65 0.76 28.88
CA ASN A 476 -25.89 2.02 28.87
C ASN A 476 -24.42 1.82 28.43
N GLY A 477 -23.83 0.65 28.69
CA GLY A 477 -22.44 0.36 28.36
C GLY A 477 -22.19 -0.10 26.93
N TYR A 478 -23.16 -0.78 26.30
CA TYR A 478 -22.97 -1.43 24.99
C TYR A 478 -23.78 -0.80 23.85
N ASN A 479 -24.76 0.06 24.15
CA ASN A 479 -25.57 0.72 23.13
C ASN A 479 -25.92 2.16 23.53
N THR A 480 -24.98 3.09 23.30
CA THR A 480 -25.14 4.51 23.67
C THR A 480 -26.22 5.25 22.86
N ASN A 481 -26.61 4.72 21.68
CA ASN A 481 -27.55 5.39 20.76
C ASN A 481 -28.90 4.65 20.57
N GLY A 482 -29.09 3.46 21.14
CA GLY A 482 -30.35 2.73 21.04
C GLY A 482 -30.65 1.97 22.33
N LYS A 483 -31.80 2.24 22.96
CA LYS A 483 -32.29 1.43 24.09
C LYS A 483 -32.82 0.07 23.61
N SER A 484 -32.03 -0.67 22.84
CA SER A 484 -32.35 -1.98 22.27
C SER A 484 -31.26 -3.00 22.62
N ALA A 485 -31.70 -4.21 22.99
CA ALA A 485 -30.79 -5.27 23.39
C ALA A 485 -29.91 -5.74 22.22
N THR A 486 -28.60 -5.62 22.35
CA THR A 486 -27.60 -6.05 21.36
C THR A 486 -27.15 -7.48 21.65
N ALA A 487 -26.95 -8.28 20.60
CA ALA A 487 -26.48 -9.65 20.73
C ALA A 487 -24.95 -9.66 20.61
N GLU A 488 -24.27 -10.16 21.64
CA GLU A 488 -22.81 -10.21 21.70
C GLU A 488 -22.31 -11.63 21.95
N LEU A 489 -21.12 -11.94 21.42
CA LEU A 489 -20.45 -13.20 21.69
C LEU A 489 -19.86 -13.16 23.11
N TRP A 490 -20.22 -14.13 23.95
CA TRP A 490 -19.93 -14.08 25.38
C TRP A 490 -19.22 -15.35 25.88
N ASN A 491 -18.20 -15.14 26.71
CA ASN A 491 -17.57 -16.19 27.50
C ASN A 491 -18.21 -16.21 28.89
N PHE A 492 -19.12 -17.15 29.12
CA PHE A 492 -19.87 -17.28 30.36
C PHE A 492 -19.02 -17.78 31.53
N LYS A 493 -17.88 -18.42 31.26
CA LYS A 493 -16.94 -18.86 32.31
C LYS A 493 -16.10 -17.70 32.82
N GLU A 494 -15.64 -16.84 31.91
CA GLU A 494 -14.75 -15.71 32.25
C GLU A 494 -15.51 -14.40 32.49
N GLY A 495 -16.81 -14.36 32.22
CA GLY A 495 -17.65 -13.17 32.47
C GLY A 495 -17.29 -11.98 31.58
N ARG A 496 -16.72 -12.22 30.41
CA ARG A 496 -16.30 -11.19 29.44
C ARG A 496 -16.79 -11.51 28.03
N MET A 497 -16.69 -10.52 27.15
CA MET A 497 -16.87 -10.74 25.71
C MET A 497 -15.88 -11.81 25.22
N ALA A 498 -16.42 -12.76 24.47
CA ALA A 498 -15.62 -13.76 23.79
C ALA A 498 -15.15 -13.21 22.45
N THR A 499 -13.91 -13.53 22.09
CA THR A 499 -13.34 -13.21 20.79
C THR A 499 -13.92 -14.13 19.70
N LEU A 500 -13.94 -13.67 18.46
CA LEU A 500 -14.39 -14.47 17.30
C LEU A 500 -13.61 -15.80 17.19
N LYS A 501 -12.30 -15.77 17.50
CA LYS A 501 -11.43 -16.95 17.58
C LYS A 501 -11.91 -17.98 18.61
N GLU A 502 -12.30 -17.52 19.80
CA GLU A 502 -12.83 -18.39 20.86
C GLU A 502 -14.16 -19.04 20.40
N GLY A 503 -15.03 -18.27 19.74
CA GLY A 503 -16.27 -18.75 19.13
C GLY A 503 -16.06 -19.87 18.11
N ILE A 504 -15.25 -19.61 17.08
CA ILE A 504 -14.95 -20.58 16.01
C ILE A 504 -14.33 -21.85 16.58
N SER A 505 -13.39 -21.71 17.53
CA SER A 505 -12.75 -22.84 18.19
C SER A 505 -13.76 -23.74 18.94
N CYS A 506 -14.77 -23.15 19.60
CA CYS A 506 -15.79 -23.96 20.26
C CYS A 506 -16.67 -24.72 19.25
N VAL A 507 -17.07 -24.07 18.15
CA VAL A 507 -17.89 -24.71 17.09
C VAL A 507 -17.14 -25.90 16.49
N LEU A 508 -15.87 -25.75 16.14
CA LEU A 508 -15.06 -26.82 15.57
C LEU A 508 -14.90 -28.01 16.53
N LYS A 509 -14.73 -27.75 17.84
CA LYS A 509 -14.68 -28.82 18.85
C LYS A 509 -16.01 -29.58 18.94
N GLN A 510 -17.13 -28.87 18.90
CA GLN A 510 -18.45 -29.50 18.96
C GLN A 510 -18.77 -30.32 17.73
N LEU A 511 -18.40 -29.86 16.53
CA LEU A 511 -18.55 -30.63 15.29
C LEU A 511 -17.76 -31.94 15.35
N LYS A 512 -16.53 -31.92 15.89
CA LYS A 512 -15.74 -33.13 16.11
C LYS A 512 -16.40 -34.10 17.10
N LEU A 513 -17.00 -33.59 18.17
CA LEU A 513 -17.75 -34.39 19.15
C LEU A 513 -19.04 -34.99 18.58
N GLN A 514 -19.79 -34.23 17.78
CA GLN A 514 -20.99 -34.71 17.10
C GLN A 514 -20.64 -35.81 16.09
N LYS A 515 -19.58 -35.65 15.30
CA LYS A 515 -19.07 -36.71 14.41
C LYS A 515 -18.79 -38.00 15.18
N LYS A 516 -18.11 -37.93 16.33
CA LYS A 516 -17.85 -39.09 17.20
C LYS A 516 -19.13 -39.72 17.77
N ARG A 517 -20.11 -38.91 18.20
CA ARG A 517 -21.39 -39.40 18.75
C ARG A 517 -22.25 -40.08 17.68
N VAL A 518 -22.28 -39.54 16.46
CA VAL A 518 -23.00 -40.15 15.33
C VAL A 518 -22.36 -41.49 14.97
N VAL A 519 -21.03 -41.56 14.89
CA VAL A 519 -20.30 -42.82 14.67
C VAL A 519 -20.60 -43.84 15.78
N LYS A 520 -20.61 -43.40 17.05
CA LYS A 520 -20.94 -44.27 18.18
C LYS A 520 -22.39 -44.75 18.16
N LYS A 521 -23.36 -43.88 17.89
CA LYS A 521 -24.78 -44.26 17.75
C LYS A 521 -25.00 -45.20 16.57
N LEU A 522 -24.34 -45.00 15.44
CA LEU A 522 -24.35 -45.94 14.31
C LEU A 522 -23.77 -47.30 14.70
N SER A 523 -22.72 -47.32 15.54
CA SER A 523 -22.14 -48.56 16.07
C SER A 523 -23.06 -49.28 17.08
N GLU A 524 -23.72 -48.53 17.97
CA GLU A 524 -24.66 -49.07 18.97
C GLU A 524 -25.97 -49.52 18.31
N GLN A 525 -26.45 -48.82 17.29
CA GLN A 525 -27.63 -49.17 16.49
C GLN A 525 -27.34 -50.39 15.58
N LYS A 526 -26.10 -50.53 15.06
CA LYS A 526 -25.61 -51.79 14.47
C LYS A 526 -25.68 -52.94 15.48
N GLN A 527 -25.24 -52.74 16.73
CA GLN A 527 -25.28 -53.79 17.75
C GLN A 527 -26.71 -54.13 18.23
N LEU A 528 -27.61 -53.15 18.29
CA LEU A 528 -29.02 -53.34 18.67
C LEU A 528 -29.81 -54.07 17.57
N ASN A 529 -29.51 -53.78 16.30
CA ASN A 529 -30.08 -54.44 15.13
C ASN A 529 -29.54 -55.88 14.94
N VAL A 530 -28.35 -56.19 15.47
CA VAL A 530 -27.82 -57.57 15.51
C VAL A 530 -28.47 -58.42 16.62
N LYS A 531 -29.08 -57.79 17.63
CA LYS A 531 -29.74 -58.47 18.77
C LYS A 531 -31.22 -58.79 18.57
N LYS A 532 -31.85 -58.26 17.51
CA LYS A 532 -33.23 -58.59 17.13
C LYS A 532 -33.24 -59.09 15.67
N ILE A 533 -33.39 -60.41 15.54
CA ILE A 533 -33.76 -61.16 14.32
C ILE A 533 -32.60 -61.65 13.43
N TYR A 534 -32.56 -62.96 13.23
CA TYR A 534 -31.99 -63.69 12.08
C TYR A 534 -33.06 -64.71 11.62
N PRO A 535 -33.17 -65.14 10.33
CA PRO A 535 -32.14 -65.34 9.29
C PRO A 535 -32.33 -64.44 8.03
N ASP A 536 -31.31 -63.95 7.32
CA ASP A 536 -30.32 -64.54 6.38
C ASP A 536 -30.70 -64.17 4.91
N GLU A 537 -29.70 -63.88 4.07
CA GLU A 537 -29.71 -63.37 2.67
C GLU A 537 -29.63 -61.83 2.43
N GLY A 538 -30.55 -61.00 2.93
CA GLY A 538 -30.54 -59.55 2.62
C GLY A 538 -29.40 -58.73 3.25
N MET A 539 -28.81 -59.26 4.33
CA MET A 539 -27.73 -58.61 5.08
C MET A 539 -26.35 -58.76 4.42
N ASP A 540 -26.18 -59.76 3.55
CA ASP A 540 -24.90 -59.97 2.87
C ASP A 540 -24.71 -58.97 1.72
N GLU A 541 -25.78 -58.62 1.01
CA GLU A 541 -25.76 -57.60 -0.05
C GLU A 541 -25.43 -56.21 0.51
N ILE A 542 -26.04 -55.84 1.64
CA ILE A 542 -25.81 -54.54 2.30
C ILE A 542 -24.41 -54.52 2.94
N ARG A 543 -23.96 -55.62 3.56
CA ARG A 543 -22.62 -55.73 4.13
C ARG A 543 -21.55 -55.71 3.04
N LYS A 544 -21.83 -56.25 1.85
CA LYS A 544 -20.96 -56.18 0.67
C LYS A 544 -20.88 -54.75 0.14
N LYS A 545 -22.00 -54.06 -0.07
CA LYS A 545 -22.02 -52.65 -0.51
C LYS A 545 -21.39 -51.70 0.50
N LEU A 546 -21.53 -51.97 1.79
CA LEU A 546 -20.86 -51.19 2.83
C LEU A 546 -19.34 -51.38 2.77
N LYS A 547 -18.86 -52.62 2.58
CA LYS A 547 -17.43 -52.89 2.39
C LYS A 547 -16.89 -52.27 1.11
N GLU A 548 -17.67 -52.26 0.02
CA GLU A 548 -17.30 -51.59 -1.23
C GLU A 548 -17.18 -50.07 -1.02
N LYS A 549 -18.13 -49.43 -0.31
CA LYS A 549 -18.06 -48.00 0.00
C LYS A 549 -16.99 -47.64 1.02
N GLU A 550 -16.70 -48.50 2.00
CA GLU A 550 -15.58 -48.34 2.93
C GLU A 550 -14.24 -48.43 2.17
N ALA A 551 -14.11 -49.33 1.19
CA ALA A 551 -12.93 -49.43 0.33
C ALA A 551 -12.77 -48.22 -0.60
N GLU A 552 -13.84 -47.77 -1.26
CA GLU A 552 -13.81 -46.54 -2.07
C GLU A 552 -13.40 -45.30 -1.26
N LEU A 553 -13.83 -45.23 0.01
CA LEU A 553 -13.51 -44.11 0.89
C LEU A 553 -12.04 -44.18 1.34
N GLU A 554 -11.52 -45.38 1.61
CA GLU A 554 -10.10 -45.61 1.92
C GLU A 554 -9.21 -45.27 0.71
N ASP A 555 -9.62 -45.63 -0.51
CA ASP A 555 -8.92 -45.27 -1.75
C ASP A 555 -8.91 -43.75 -1.97
N LEU A 556 -10.04 -43.07 -1.77
CA LEU A 556 -10.12 -41.60 -1.88
C LEU A 556 -9.31 -40.87 -0.80
N GLU A 557 -9.30 -41.38 0.44
CA GLU A 557 -8.46 -40.83 1.51
C GLU A 557 -6.96 -41.03 1.22
N ALA A 558 -6.58 -42.17 0.61
CA ALA A 558 -5.22 -42.42 0.14
C ALA A 558 -4.84 -41.50 -1.03
N GLU A 559 -5.73 -41.26 -1.99
CA GLU A 559 -5.52 -40.32 -3.10
C GLU A 559 -5.38 -38.88 -2.61
N LEU A 560 -6.24 -38.44 -1.68
CA LEU A 560 -6.15 -37.11 -1.07
C LEU A 560 -4.80 -36.93 -0.36
N LYS A 561 -4.39 -37.92 0.42
CA LYS A 561 -3.11 -37.91 1.13
C LYS A 561 -1.92 -37.91 0.16
N ASN A 562 -2.00 -38.65 -0.94
CA ASN A 562 -1.00 -38.64 -1.99
C ASN A 562 -0.93 -37.26 -2.68
N SER A 563 -2.07 -36.61 -2.91
CA SER A 563 -2.14 -35.26 -3.46
C SER A 563 -1.55 -34.22 -2.51
N GLU A 564 -1.87 -34.27 -1.22
CA GLU A 564 -1.29 -33.39 -0.19
C GLU A 564 0.22 -33.60 -0.03
N ALA A 565 0.68 -34.85 -0.06
CA ALA A 565 2.10 -35.20 -0.04
C ALA A 565 2.82 -34.71 -1.30
N LEU A 566 2.19 -34.84 -2.47
CA LEU A 566 2.71 -34.32 -3.73
C LEU A 566 2.83 -32.80 -3.69
N ASN A 567 1.82 -32.08 -3.23
CA ASN A 567 1.84 -30.62 -3.14
C ASN A 567 2.92 -30.13 -2.17
N THR A 568 3.04 -30.77 -1.01
CA THR A 568 4.12 -30.47 -0.04
C THR A 568 5.50 -30.72 -0.65
N THR A 569 5.65 -31.82 -1.39
CA THR A 569 6.90 -32.17 -2.07
C THR A 569 7.23 -31.17 -3.19
N LEU A 570 6.24 -30.75 -3.98
CA LEU A 570 6.40 -29.75 -5.03
C LEU A 570 6.84 -28.41 -4.43
N PHE A 571 6.23 -27.97 -3.34
CA PHE A 571 6.63 -26.76 -2.64
C PHE A 571 8.07 -26.82 -2.12
N VAL A 572 8.48 -27.94 -1.52
CA VAL A 572 9.87 -28.14 -1.07
C VAL A 572 10.82 -28.15 -2.27
N LYS A 573 10.48 -28.86 -3.35
CA LYS A 573 11.29 -28.91 -4.57
C LYS A 573 11.38 -27.57 -5.29
N GLU A 574 10.32 -26.77 -5.30
CA GLU A 574 10.32 -25.43 -5.87
C GLU A 574 11.28 -24.53 -5.08
N ARG A 575 11.22 -24.57 -3.74
CA ARG A 575 12.16 -23.82 -2.90
C ARG A 575 13.60 -24.28 -3.07
N GLN A 576 13.83 -25.58 -3.15
CA GLN A 576 15.16 -26.14 -3.41
C GLN A 576 15.67 -25.71 -4.79
N SER A 577 14.88 -25.90 -5.84
CA SER A 577 15.20 -25.48 -7.20
C SER A 577 15.46 -23.98 -7.30
N ASN A 578 14.64 -23.15 -6.66
CA ASN A 578 14.88 -21.70 -6.63
C ASN A 578 16.17 -21.36 -5.88
N SER A 579 16.45 -22.01 -4.74
CA SER A 579 17.72 -21.84 -4.02
C SER A 579 18.92 -22.22 -4.90
N GLU A 580 18.86 -23.36 -5.59
CA GLU A 580 19.90 -23.83 -6.52
C GLU A 580 20.07 -22.86 -7.70
N LEU A 581 18.97 -22.32 -8.26
CA LEU A 581 19.03 -21.32 -9.33
C LEU A 581 19.66 -20.01 -8.87
N GLN A 582 19.34 -19.54 -7.67
CA GLN A 582 19.96 -18.34 -7.10
C GLN A 582 21.45 -18.56 -6.81
N GLU A 583 21.81 -19.73 -6.27
CA GLU A 583 23.20 -20.09 -6.03
C GLU A 583 23.99 -20.23 -7.34
N ALA A 584 23.42 -20.88 -8.35
CA ALA A 584 24.01 -20.97 -9.68
C ALA A 584 24.20 -19.59 -10.32
N ARG A 585 23.23 -18.67 -10.14
CA ARG A 585 23.35 -17.29 -10.62
C ARG A 585 24.47 -16.57 -9.91
N LYS A 586 24.57 -16.70 -8.59
CA LYS A 586 25.64 -16.12 -7.79
C LYS A 586 27.02 -16.65 -8.18
N GLN A 587 27.13 -17.96 -8.43
CA GLN A 587 28.36 -18.57 -8.92
C GLN A 587 28.75 -18.07 -10.32
N LEU A 588 27.78 -17.89 -11.22
CA LEU A 588 28.03 -17.31 -12.55
C LEU A 588 28.51 -15.86 -12.44
N ILE A 589 27.87 -15.04 -11.61
CA ILE A 589 28.28 -13.65 -11.37
C ILE A 589 29.70 -13.63 -10.80
N SER A 590 29.99 -14.43 -9.78
CA SER A 590 31.33 -14.51 -9.18
C SER A 590 32.42 -15.07 -10.11
N GLY A 591 32.05 -15.85 -11.13
CA GLY A 591 32.98 -16.59 -11.98
C GLY A 591 33.18 -16.03 -13.40
N LEU A 592 32.41 -15.03 -13.81
CA LEU A 592 32.53 -14.36 -15.10
C LEU A 592 33.41 -13.10 -14.96
N GLU A 593 34.41 -12.97 -15.81
CA GLU A 593 35.20 -11.74 -15.96
C GLU A 593 34.57 -10.80 -17.01
N ASP A 594 34.72 -9.48 -16.84
CA ASP A 594 34.02 -8.39 -17.55
C ASP A 594 34.42 -8.17 -19.03
N HIS A 595 34.70 -9.23 -19.79
CA HIS A 595 35.36 -9.11 -21.10
C HIS A 595 34.60 -9.76 -22.27
N GLY A 596 33.27 -9.89 -22.21
CA GLY A 596 32.47 -10.26 -23.39
C GLY A 596 31.00 -9.88 -23.35
N PHE A 597 30.24 -10.34 -24.36
CA PHE A 597 28.86 -9.90 -24.59
C PHE A 597 27.86 -10.36 -23.52
N ILE A 598 28.17 -11.45 -22.80
CA ILE A 598 27.56 -11.79 -21.51
C ILE A 598 28.63 -11.61 -20.43
N GLY A 599 28.34 -10.81 -19.41
CA GLY A 599 29.28 -10.51 -18.32
C GLY A 599 28.57 -10.04 -17.07
N VAL A 600 29.32 -9.47 -16.12
CA VAL A 600 28.77 -8.86 -14.92
C VAL A 600 28.65 -7.36 -15.16
N LYS A 601 27.48 -6.80 -14.82
CA LYS A 601 27.29 -5.36 -14.79
C LYS A 601 27.15 -4.92 -13.35
N ARG A 602 27.91 -3.90 -12.98
CA ARG A 602 27.84 -3.24 -11.67
C ARG A 602 26.80 -2.12 -11.73
N MET A 603 25.57 -2.44 -11.35
CA MET A 603 24.42 -1.55 -11.44
C MET A 603 24.62 -0.36 -10.49
N GLY A 604 24.59 0.86 -11.04
CA GLY A 604 24.82 2.08 -10.28
C GLY A 604 26.28 2.52 -10.14
N GLU A 605 27.22 1.84 -10.80
CA GLU A 605 28.60 2.31 -10.92
C GLU A 605 28.74 3.27 -12.10
N LEU A 606 29.43 4.39 -11.87
CA LEU A 606 29.70 5.39 -12.90
C LEU A 606 30.83 4.95 -13.82
N ASP A 607 30.57 5.05 -15.13
CA ASP A 607 31.63 5.01 -16.13
C ASP A 607 32.47 6.29 -16.01
N ILE A 608 33.79 6.13 -16.01
CA ILE A 608 34.74 7.25 -15.96
C ILE A 608 34.86 7.98 -17.30
N MET A 609 34.51 7.33 -18.43
CA MET A 609 34.72 7.87 -19.78
C MET A 609 33.98 9.20 -20.05
N PRO A 610 32.72 9.39 -19.60
CA PRO A 610 32.04 10.69 -19.68
C PRO A 610 32.79 11.80 -18.93
N PHE A 611 33.25 11.52 -17.70
CA PHE A 611 34.02 12.46 -16.89
C PHE A 611 35.38 12.79 -17.52
N ALA A 612 36.05 11.79 -18.11
CA ALA A 612 37.31 11.99 -18.82
C ALA A 612 37.14 12.84 -20.09
N THR A 613 36.00 12.73 -20.75
CA THR A 613 35.67 13.52 -21.94
C THR A 613 35.36 14.97 -21.56
N ALA A 614 34.59 15.18 -20.50
CA ALA A 614 34.29 16.49 -19.92
C ALA A 614 35.58 17.21 -19.50
N CYS A 615 36.44 16.55 -18.72
CA CYS A 615 37.69 17.15 -18.24
C CYS A 615 38.64 17.55 -19.39
N LYS A 616 38.72 16.75 -20.47
CA LYS A 616 39.54 17.07 -21.66
C LYS A 616 39.03 18.28 -22.45
N ARG A 617 37.73 18.57 -22.39
CA ARG A 617 37.13 19.74 -23.06
C ARG A 617 37.52 21.04 -22.33
N ASP A 618 37.51 21.00 -21.00
CA ASP A 618 37.71 22.17 -20.16
C ASP A 618 39.20 22.43 -19.83
N HIS A 619 40.03 21.38 -19.83
CA HIS A 619 41.47 21.44 -19.60
C HIS A 619 42.20 20.46 -20.54
N PRO A 620 43.04 20.91 -21.51
CA PRO A 620 43.72 20.01 -22.47
C PRO A 620 45.12 19.51 -22.03
N THR A 621 45.39 19.31 -20.72
CA THR A 621 46.75 19.07 -20.21
C THR A 621 46.95 17.60 -19.77
N VAL A 622 48.13 17.27 -19.23
CA VAL A 622 48.47 15.87 -18.86
C VAL A 622 47.72 15.40 -17.59
N GLU A 623 47.07 16.31 -16.86
CA GLU A 623 46.40 16.05 -15.57
C GLU A 623 44.92 15.62 -15.69
N ASP A 624 44.37 15.59 -16.91
CA ASP A 624 42.94 15.37 -17.18
C ASP A 624 42.40 14.03 -16.64
N THR A 625 43.25 13.00 -16.63
CA THR A 625 42.85 11.66 -16.16
C THR A 625 42.67 11.63 -14.65
N ALA A 626 43.53 12.31 -13.88
CA ALA A 626 43.42 12.37 -12.43
C ALA A 626 42.20 13.20 -11.99
N MET A 627 41.91 14.30 -12.71
CA MET A 627 40.71 15.11 -12.47
C MET A 627 39.43 14.33 -12.76
N ALA A 628 39.39 13.57 -13.87
CA ALA A 628 38.25 12.73 -14.22
C ALA A 628 37.97 11.64 -13.18
N VAL A 629 39.01 10.97 -12.66
CA VAL A 629 38.88 9.99 -11.56
C VAL A 629 38.31 10.67 -10.31
N ALA A 630 38.85 11.83 -9.93
CA ALA A 630 38.39 12.56 -8.74
C ALA A 630 36.93 13.00 -8.87
N LEU A 631 36.54 13.53 -10.02
CA LEU A 631 35.18 13.98 -10.29
C LEU A 631 34.19 12.82 -10.32
N CYS A 632 34.54 11.72 -11.00
CA CYS A 632 33.73 10.50 -11.01
C CYS A 632 33.54 9.94 -9.59
N SER A 633 34.60 9.94 -8.76
CA SER A 633 34.52 9.49 -7.37
C SER A 633 33.59 10.35 -6.51
N VAL A 634 33.65 11.68 -6.65
CA VAL A 634 32.74 12.60 -5.95
C VAL A 634 31.28 12.32 -6.31
N TRP A 635 31.00 12.04 -7.58
CA TRP A 635 29.66 11.68 -8.01
C TRP A 635 29.23 10.30 -7.53
N GLN A 636 30.15 9.33 -7.48
CA GLN A 636 29.86 8.01 -6.90
C GLN A 636 29.54 8.10 -5.40
N ASP A 637 30.22 8.99 -4.67
CA ASP A 637 29.93 9.29 -3.26
C ASP A 637 28.54 9.92 -3.10
N TYR A 638 28.16 10.85 -4.00
CA TYR A 638 26.80 11.37 -4.01
C TYR A 638 25.76 10.28 -4.30
N LEU A 639 25.96 9.43 -5.31
CA LEU A 639 25.05 8.31 -5.61
C LEU A 639 24.86 7.35 -4.43
N SER A 640 25.89 7.20 -3.60
CA SER A 640 25.90 6.32 -2.42
C SER A 640 25.30 7.00 -1.18
N ASP A 641 25.10 8.31 -1.19
CA ASP A 641 24.54 9.07 -0.10
C ASP A 641 23.01 8.90 -0.03
N ALA A 642 22.55 8.08 0.91
CA ALA A 642 21.12 7.83 1.12
C ALA A 642 20.31 9.09 1.48
N SER A 643 20.94 10.20 1.87
CA SER A 643 20.27 11.47 2.13
C SER A 643 19.96 12.27 0.86
N TRP A 644 20.59 11.94 -0.27
CA TRP A 644 20.33 12.56 -1.56
C TRP A 644 19.39 11.68 -2.40
N TYR A 645 18.15 12.14 -2.58
CA TYR A 645 17.09 11.40 -3.27
C TYR A 645 16.45 12.27 -4.37
N PRO A 646 17.08 12.40 -5.55
CA PRO A 646 16.61 13.26 -6.63
C PRO A 646 15.50 12.58 -7.43
N PHE A 647 14.44 12.08 -6.76
CA PHE A 647 13.29 11.44 -7.40
C PHE A 647 11.98 12.07 -6.94
N LYS A 648 11.01 12.15 -7.86
CA LYS A 648 9.64 12.59 -7.59
C LYS A 648 8.63 11.52 -7.98
N PRO A 649 7.56 11.32 -7.20
CA PRO A 649 6.51 10.39 -7.52
C PRO A 649 5.61 10.96 -8.63
N ILE A 650 5.22 10.10 -9.57
CA ILE A 650 4.17 10.32 -10.54
C ILE A 650 3.18 9.18 -10.43
N GLU A 651 1.89 9.46 -10.59
CA GLU A 651 0.87 8.43 -10.77
C GLU A 651 0.65 8.19 -12.26
N ASP A 652 0.67 6.92 -12.68
CA ASP A 652 0.26 6.54 -14.03
C ASP A 652 -1.27 6.54 -14.18
N GLU A 653 -1.75 6.40 -15.41
CA GLU A 653 -3.19 6.41 -15.75
C GLU A 653 -4.01 5.33 -15.02
N PHE A 654 -3.33 4.34 -14.42
CA PHE A 654 -3.94 3.23 -13.67
C PHE A 654 -3.83 3.41 -12.14
N GLY A 655 -3.31 4.54 -11.67
CA GLY A 655 -3.14 4.84 -10.25
C GLY A 655 -1.92 4.18 -9.60
N ASN A 656 -0.96 3.65 -10.37
CA ASN A 656 0.30 3.15 -9.83
C ASN A 656 1.30 4.29 -9.69
N ARG A 657 1.92 4.41 -8.51
CA ARG A 657 3.00 5.37 -8.25
C ARG A 657 4.32 4.87 -8.83
N LYS A 658 4.91 5.65 -9.72
CA LYS A 658 6.26 5.46 -10.27
C LYS A 658 7.13 6.65 -9.89
N GLU A 659 8.41 6.40 -9.64
CA GLU A 659 9.36 7.45 -9.31
C GLU A 659 10.20 7.79 -10.54
N ILE A 660 10.31 9.08 -10.86
CA ILE A 660 11.22 9.57 -11.90
C ILE A 660 12.24 10.53 -11.32
N ILE A 661 13.35 10.73 -12.03
CA ILE A 661 14.36 11.70 -11.62
C ILE A 661 13.79 13.12 -11.63
N ASP A 662 14.08 13.87 -10.58
CA ASP A 662 13.77 15.30 -10.54
C ASP A 662 14.83 16.11 -11.27
N VAL A 663 14.49 16.53 -12.49
CA VAL A 663 15.35 17.34 -13.37
C VAL A 663 15.70 18.70 -12.75
N GLU A 664 14.95 19.14 -11.74
CA GLU A 664 15.17 20.41 -11.03
C GLU A 664 16.12 20.30 -9.82
N ASP A 665 16.63 19.10 -9.50
CA ASP A 665 17.59 18.87 -8.40
C ASP A 665 18.85 19.74 -8.55
N GLU A 666 19.29 20.35 -7.44
CA GLU A 666 20.40 21.31 -7.44
C GLU A 666 21.73 20.67 -7.85
N LYS A 667 22.00 19.42 -7.45
CA LYS A 667 23.24 18.75 -7.83
C LYS A 667 23.18 18.36 -9.30
N LEU A 668 22.08 17.78 -9.77
CA LEU A 668 21.90 17.40 -11.18
C LEU A 668 21.95 18.62 -12.12
N LYS A 669 21.47 19.80 -11.69
CA LYS A 669 21.60 21.06 -12.44
C LYS A 669 23.06 21.45 -12.71
N ASN A 670 23.97 21.15 -11.79
CA ASN A 670 25.39 21.51 -11.92
C ASN A 670 26.12 20.74 -13.03
N ILE A 671 25.61 19.56 -13.42
CA ILE A 671 26.18 18.75 -14.50
C ILE A 671 25.35 18.75 -15.78
N LYS A 672 24.21 19.46 -15.79
CA LYS A 672 23.34 19.59 -16.97
C LYS A 672 24.00 20.31 -18.15
N GLY A 673 25.14 20.96 -17.95
CA GLY A 673 25.98 21.54 -19.02
C GLY A 673 26.89 20.54 -19.75
N ASP A 674 26.95 19.29 -19.28
CA ASP A 674 27.67 18.19 -19.92
C ASP A 674 26.74 16.97 -20.04
N ASP A 675 26.11 16.84 -21.21
CA ASP A 675 25.07 15.82 -21.47
C ASP A 675 25.57 14.39 -21.20
N ALA A 676 26.85 14.10 -21.48
CA ALA A 676 27.43 12.78 -21.28
C ALA A 676 27.58 12.44 -19.79
N MET A 677 28.01 13.42 -18.97
CA MET A 677 28.07 13.24 -17.52
C MET A 677 26.68 13.15 -16.90
N TYR A 678 25.74 13.99 -17.35
CA TYR A 678 24.35 13.96 -16.87
C TYR A 678 23.69 12.60 -17.15
N GLU A 679 23.83 12.08 -18.37
CA GLU A 679 23.30 10.77 -18.75
C GLU A 679 23.91 9.63 -17.92
N ALA A 680 25.23 9.65 -17.70
CA ALA A 680 25.91 8.65 -16.89
C ALA A 680 25.41 8.63 -15.43
N VAL A 681 25.29 9.82 -14.82
CA VAL A 681 24.81 9.97 -13.43
C VAL A 681 23.34 9.59 -13.29
N THR A 682 22.48 10.04 -14.20
CA THR A 682 21.05 9.73 -14.15
C THR A 682 20.76 8.25 -14.43
N THR A 683 21.52 7.62 -15.34
CA THR A 683 21.44 6.17 -15.57
C THR A 683 21.83 5.40 -14.31
N ALA A 684 22.96 5.74 -13.68
CA ALA A 684 23.39 5.10 -12.44
C ALA A 684 22.38 5.30 -11.29
N LEU A 685 21.75 6.47 -11.17
CA LEU A 685 20.68 6.74 -10.22
C LEU A 685 19.47 5.80 -10.43
N MET A 686 18.99 5.67 -11.68
CA MET A 686 17.86 4.80 -12.00
C MET A 686 18.20 3.33 -11.72
N GLU A 687 19.41 2.90 -12.07
CA GLU A 687 19.88 1.53 -11.79
C GLU A 687 19.93 1.24 -10.29
N LEU A 688 20.41 2.17 -9.47
CA LEU A 688 20.36 2.03 -8.01
C LEU A 688 18.92 1.97 -7.50
N ASN A 689 17.99 2.72 -8.09
CA ASN A 689 16.58 2.69 -7.68
C ASN A 689 15.90 1.36 -8.04
N GLU A 690 16.18 0.82 -9.23
CA GLU A 690 15.55 -0.40 -9.72
C GLU A 690 16.12 -1.66 -9.04
N TYR A 691 17.44 -1.72 -8.85
CA TYR A 691 18.11 -2.93 -8.37
C TYR A 691 18.40 -2.90 -6.86
N ASN A 692 18.44 -1.72 -6.23
CA ASN A 692 18.74 -1.59 -4.81
C ASN A 692 18.18 -0.30 -4.18
N SER A 693 16.87 -0.07 -4.32
CA SER A 693 16.18 1.15 -3.84
C SER A 693 16.46 1.49 -2.37
N SER A 694 16.55 0.48 -1.50
CA SER A 694 16.74 0.67 -0.05
C SER A 694 18.20 0.80 0.37
N GLY A 695 19.13 0.19 -0.39
CA GLY A 695 20.54 0.10 0.00
C GLY A 695 21.45 1.12 -0.66
N ARG A 696 21.09 1.63 -1.86
CA ARG A 696 21.88 2.60 -2.65
C ARG A 696 23.37 2.22 -2.85
N TYR A 697 23.70 0.93 -2.76
CA TYR A 697 25.03 0.41 -3.06
C TYR A 697 25.02 -0.35 -4.39
N VAL A 698 26.16 -0.30 -5.08
CA VAL A 698 26.37 -0.97 -6.36
C VAL A 698 26.09 -2.46 -6.25
N THR A 699 25.28 -2.99 -7.16
CA THR A 699 24.88 -4.41 -7.17
C THR A 699 25.36 -5.08 -8.46
N GLU A 700 25.99 -6.24 -8.32
CA GLU A 700 26.44 -7.04 -9.47
C GLU A 700 25.29 -7.84 -10.06
N GLU A 701 25.06 -7.69 -11.35
CA GLU A 701 24.02 -8.41 -12.09
C GLU A 701 24.58 -9.09 -13.33
N LEU A 702 24.07 -10.29 -13.63
CA LEU A 702 24.40 -10.97 -14.87
C LEU A 702 23.74 -10.22 -16.04
N TRP A 703 24.53 -9.74 -16.99
CA TRP A 703 24.08 -8.81 -18.01
C TRP A 703 24.40 -9.28 -19.43
N ASN A 704 23.46 -9.01 -20.34
CA ASN A 704 23.66 -9.16 -21.78
C ASN A 704 23.92 -7.76 -22.35
N PHE A 705 25.19 -7.46 -22.62
CA PHE A 705 25.61 -6.16 -23.15
C PHE A 705 25.18 -5.93 -24.59
N GLN A 706 24.90 -6.99 -25.35
CA GLN A 706 24.39 -6.88 -26.72
C GLN A 706 22.90 -6.51 -26.76
N GLU A 707 22.11 -7.04 -25.82
CA GLU A 707 20.67 -6.76 -25.74
C GLU A 707 20.32 -5.64 -24.76
N GLY A 708 21.28 -5.11 -24.00
CA GLY A 708 21.05 -4.02 -23.06
C GLY A 708 20.11 -4.40 -21.92
N ARG A 709 20.08 -5.68 -21.52
CA ARG A 709 19.19 -6.19 -20.46
C ARG A 709 19.88 -7.24 -19.60
N ARG A 710 19.26 -7.55 -18.46
CA ARG A 710 19.64 -8.67 -17.60
C ARG A 710 19.70 -9.97 -18.40
N ALA A 711 20.81 -10.69 -18.27
CA ALA A 711 21.01 -11.99 -18.89
C ALA A 711 20.37 -13.11 -18.05
N THR A 712 19.91 -14.13 -18.75
CA THR A 712 19.38 -15.36 -18.19
C THR A 712 20.52 -16.32 -17.83
N LEU A 713 20.29 -17.22 -16.87
CA LEU A 713 21.22 -18.31 -16.54
C LEU A 713 21.60 -19.15 -17.76
N LYS A 714 20.65 -19.37 -18.66
CA LYS A 714 20.87 -20.11 -19.92
C LYS A 714 21.86 -19.39 -20.83
N GLU A 715 21.74 -18.07 -20.98
CA GLU A 715 22.67 -17.25 -21.75
C GLU A 715 24.07 -17.29 -21.13
N GLY A 716 24.18 -17.12 -19.81
CA GLY A 716 25.47 -17.20 -19.08
C GLY A 716 26.14 -18.58 -19.21
N LEU A 717 25.40 -19.67 -19.04
CA LEU A 717 25.92 -21.03 -19.22
C LEU A 717 26.33 -21.30 -20.68
N SER A 718 25.53 -20.85 -21.64
CA SER A 718 25.85 -21.02 -23.06
C SER A 718 27.13 -20.28 -23.42
N TYR A 719 27.30 -19.06 -22.90
CA TYR A 719 28.50 -18.25 -23.07
C TYR A 719 29.75 -18.95 -22.52
N ILE A 720 29.71 -19.43 -21.27
CA ILE A 720 30.82 -20.18 -20.67
C ILE A 720 31.14 -21.44 -21.47
N LEU A 721 30.13 -22.22 -21.86
CA LEU A 721 30.34 -23.47 -22.62
C LEU A 721 30.94 -23.21 -24.00
N LEU A 722 30.54 -22.14 -24.68
CA LEU A 722 31.08 -21.74 -25.98
C LEU A 722 32.54 -21.29 -25.87
N ASN A 723 32.91 -20.58 -24.80
CA ASN A 723 34.29 -20.13 -24.58
C ASN A 723 35.20 -21.24 -24.01
N TRP A 724 34.64 -22.20 -23.28
CA TRP A 724 35.36 -23.34 -22.70
C TRP A 724 35.71 -24.42 -23.73
N ARG A 725 34.81 -24.73 -24.68
CA ARG A 725 34.99 -25.82 -25.68
C ARG A 725 36.26 -25.66 -26.55
N PRO A 726 36.62 -24.46 -27.05
CA PRO A 726 37.87 -24.23 -27.80
C PRO A 726 39.12 -24.38 -26.94
N LEU A 727 39.08 -23.98 -25.66
CA LEU A 727 40.23 -24.03 -24.74
C LEU A 727 40.67 -25.47 -24.42
N LYS A 728 39.73 -26.43 -24.39
CA LYS A 728 40.07 -27.86 -24.25
C LYS A 728 40.74 -28.48 -25.47
N ARG A 729 40.41 -28.01 -26.68
CA ARG A 729 41.00 -28.54 -27.94
C ARG A 729 42.41 -28.03 -28.23
N ARG A 730 42.91 -27.03 -27.48
CA ARG A 730 44.29 -26.52 -27.56
C ARG A 730 45.24 -27.15 -26.52
N LYS A 731 44.70 -27.95 -25.57
CA LYS A 731 45.46 -28.65 -24.52
C LYS A 731 45.51 -30.18 -24.69
N MET A 732 44.89 -30.72 -25.74
CA MET A 732 45.25 -32.01 -26.35
C MET A 732 46.02 -31.73 -27.62
#